data_AF-A0A1S9DI10-F1
#
_entry.id   AF-A0A1S9DI10-F1
#
_cell.length_a   1.000
_cell.length_b   1.000
_cell.length_c   1.000
_cell.angle_alpha   90.00
_cell.angle_beta   90.00
_cell.angle_gamma   90.00
#
_symmetry.space_group_name_H-M   'P 1'
#
loop_
_entity.id
_entity.type
_entity.pdbx_description
1 polymer ?
#
loop_
_entity_poly.entity_id
_entity_poly.type
_entity_poly.pdbx_seq_one_letter_code
_entity_poly.pdbx_strand_id
1 'polypeptide(L)'
;MPSKDYVYKTSGSLEIAATVYYRQDEPRSSKKPIAIGFHAGGFTIGSRFLFNSNEIDALLDFGFVVISADHRLCPHVSLYDGPIEDAKDAFNWARTTLPDLIKKDVNIDIDGDRIVAFGQSSGGTLALHLGSLPNPPRAIAAFYAAAYFSDEIWTQPTPGADMMPPIDKAFAESVYDEAPASMTIVAPRQFIAPGTMPMPNLSVPRDAWMALAFKEGQHLSRCVKDGDFGRVDPATYFSPKFPPTVFLTGTDDTFINPKFSKQAHAQLSGLKVETKLVLAEAGQHGYNFGMEKDDVRFQETVLPGYEFLADHRAPNFDVGDHVSAEPPKVPSGQVAPDGMNYERLYAAECSGPAQYPAPHGFTLPPSPERYSPHGEAEAMVTMNVTLAPDLSADHLIDFESWFSVPADNDCWPDLTCYDQDFSVLDIVGPSVTEGSMQKSWDTQKRNASLPQPNITEVYRRNQVPEIDKDAVEPRHYDPARAEDDAQLIFPDLTVIPREDIEAENLAHVEEVSAEVTSIVFELANDMQLKSNYPQFIELRIPPAPVLNAWVQLYFEHFHPMFPVLHKPTFSTSGSNPFLVLAVAAIGAHFSDIQGAQPCLRAMHELIRRYTSYTCEKLNLRSRELWMTQTILLNQLGLMYSGDRRALELAEIFQAVPVTLARRKRLFTNTLPQERLCRLELPIADKWHVSILDEQRRRAGFAIWLIDAAYDYNFDLCTTMKADELQNCFPQQDGRWDASNAQAWATFGEENISIQNITLGQVINGRTWRYAWSKTGTLGKQTILQYLANVVNGKDHVSPASPSFSPEQNRAALEALETLLEETGDQGYGHSWSDLKASAIHRVMILSALTLYHTPTSHIVPLAIKVIYGKMNDDSWTLTIDRWRSSSCQGRTGVLYASNLFETVRSARCIHFMTPVLLLKAVLVMWLYSIIHDRLRHGRGYQLEIPSVVLDLKSLDTPATKQWIANGSSCIKLPGISNLLSRQGRCKMLEESVVVMRSLRAWGISSMYAQLLERLRLVEDMQPAELATI
;
A
#
# COMPACT_ATOMS: atom_id res chain seq x y z
N MET A 1 12.88 -0.30 -21.95
CA MET A 1 12.95 -0.50 -23.42
C MET A 1 12.95 -2.01 -23.68
N PRO A 2 12.66 -2.50 -24.91
CA PRO A 2 12.91 -3.89 -25.26
C PRO A 2 14.39 -4.26 -25.08
N SER A 3 14.66 -5.44 -24.53
CA SER A 3 16.01 -5.96 -24.33
C SER A 3 16.03 -7.50 -24.29
N LYS A 4 17.18 -8.09 -24.57
CA LYS A 4 17.44 -9.53 -24.39
C LYS A 4 18.85 -9.79 -23.86
N ASP A 5 18.97 -10.74 -22.94
CA ASP A 5 20.24 -11.18 -22.38
C ASP A 5 20.85 -12.33 -23.19
N TYR A 6 22.17 -12.32 -23.28
CA TYR A 6 22.99 -13.36 -23.93
C TYR A 6 24.22 -13.65 -23.09
N VAL A 7 24.62 -14.92 -23.02
CA VAL A 7 25.96 -15.31 -22.55
C VAL A 7 26.93 -15.14 -23.71
N TYR A 8 27.97 -14.31 -23.54
CA TYR A 8 28.97 -14.08 -24.59
C TYR A 8 30.24 -14.92 -24.37
N LYS A 9 30.51 -15.33 -23.12
CA LYS A 9 31.67 -16.11 -22.73
C LYS A 9 31.34 -16.98 -21.51
N THR A 10 31.98 -18.16 -21.42
CA THR A 10 31.92 -19.03 -20.24
C THR A 10 33.34 -19.32 -19.77
N SER A 11 33.61 -19.15 -18.48
CA SER A 11 34.92 -19.29 -17.85
C SER A 11 34.84 -20.35 -16.74
N GLY A 12 35.11 -21.61 -17.10
CA GLY A 12 34.84 -22.75 -16.21
C GLY A 12 33.33 -22.99 -16.10
N SER A 13 32.78 -22.86 -14.89
CA SER A 13 31.32 -22.89 -14.65
C SER A 13 30.66 -21.50 -14.63
N LEU A 14 31.44 -20.41 -14.73
CA LEU A 14 30.92 -19.04 -14.68
C LEU A 14 30.49 -18.57 -16.07
N GLU A 15 29.22 -18.24 -16.24
CA GLU A 15 28.72 -17.53 -17.42
C GLU A 15 28.95 -16.01 -17.28
N ILE A 16 29.30 -15.37 -18.40
CA ILE A 16 29.55 -13.94 -18.48
C ILE A 16 28.62 -13.38 -19.55
N ALA A 17 27.76 -12.44 -19.14
CA ALA A 17 26.57 -12.07 -19.87
C ALA A 17 26.60 -10.61 -20.36
N ALA A 18 25.76 -10.33 -21.35
CA ALA A 18 25.48 -9.00 -21.85
C ALA A 18 23.98 -8.82 -22.13
N THR A 19 23.45 -7.66 -21.76
CA THR A 19 22.06 -7.27 -22.07
C THR A 19 22.08 -6.38 -23.31
N VAL A 20 21.30 -6.76 -24.33
CA VAL A 20 21.22 -6.08 -25.62
C VAL A 20 19.87 -5.38 -25.73
N TYR A 21 19.88 -4.05 -25.74
CA TYR A 21 18.72 -3.16 -25.82
C TYR A 21 18.46 -2.69 -27.26
N TYR A 22 17.19 -2.56 -27.64
CA TYR A 22 16.81 -2.23 -29.02
C TYR A 22 15.43 -1.54 -29.12
N ARG A 23 15.23 -0.77 -30.20
CA ARG A 23 13.90 -0.28 -30.65
C ARG A 23 13.27 -1.30 -31.62
N GLN A 24 11.99 -1.65 -31.39
CA GLN A 24 11.18 -2.48 -32.28
C GLN A 24 10.40 -1.59 -33.26
N ASP A 25 11.02 -1.28 -34.40
CA ASP A 25 10.44 -0.42 -35.44
C ASP A 25 10.13 -1.24 -36.71
N GLU A 26 9.30 -0.68 -37.59
CA GLU A 26 9.03 -1.27 -38.92
C GLU A 26 10.31 -1.49 -39.77
N PRO A 27 10.30 -2.45 -40.72
CA PRO A 27 11.51 -3.00 -41.35
C PRO A 27 12.24 -2.01 -42.28
N ARG A 28 13.02 -1.10 -41.69
CA ARG A 28 14.06 -0.35 -42.40
C ARG A 28 15.17 -1.31 -42.83
N SER A 29 15.43 -1.38 -44.14
CA SER A 29 16.36 -2.30 -44.80
C SER A 29 17.86 -2.06 -44.52
N SER A 30 18.21 -1.41 -43.41
CA SER A 30 19.56 -0.93 -43.08
C SER A 30 20.06 -1.53 -41.77
N LYS A 31 21.24 -2.17 -41.80
CA LYS A 31 21.89 -2.72 -40.61
C LYS A 31 22.14 -1.62 -39.55
N LYS A 32 21.63 -1.83 -38.33
CA LYS A 32 21.84 -0.89 -37.20
C LYS A 32 23.30 -0.99 -36.68
N PRO A 33 23.94 0.13 -36.29
CA PRO A 33 25.26 0.12 -35.65
C PRO A 33 25.14 -0.37 -34.19
N ILE A 34 26.27 -0.69 -33.57
CA ILE A 34 26.36 -1.22 -32.20
C ILE A 34 27.04 -0.20 -31.29
N ALA A 35 26.52 0.02 -30.08
CA ALA A 35 27.21 0.73 -29.00
C ALA A 35 27.42 -0.23 -27.82
N ILE A 36 28.67 -0.56 -27.47
CA ILE A 36 29.00 -1.47 -26.35
C ILE A 36 29.52 -0.72 -25.13
N GLY A 37 28.89 -0.96 -23.98
CA GLY A 37 29.14 -0.30 -22.71
C GLY A 37 29.71 -1.24 -21.64
N PHE A 38 30.73 -0.78 -20.92
CA PHE A 38 31.27 -1.44 -19.72
C PHE A 38 31.04 -0.60 -18.46
N HIS A 39 30.63 -1.26 -17.37
CA HIS A 39 30.17 -0.58 -16.16
C HIS A 39 31.30 -0.08 -15.23
N ALA A 40 30.95 0.88 -14.39
CA ALA A 40 31.76 1.32 -13.25
C ALA A 40 31.82 0.26 -12.12
N GLY A 41 32.74 0.44 -11.17
CA GLY A 41 32.90 -0.43 -9.99
C GLY A 41 34.33 -0.89 -9.66
N GLY A 42 35.37 -0.14 -10.07
CA GLY A 42 36.75 -0.42 -9.69
C GLY A 42 37.28 -1.78 -10.16
N PHE A 43 36.71 -2.34 -11.23
CA PHE A 43 36.97 -3.72 -11.69
C PHE A 43 36.66 -4.81 -10.64
N THR A 44 36.01 -4.46 -9.53
CA THR A 44 35.87 -5.28 -8.32
C THR A 44 34.40 -5.51 -7.95
N ILE A 45 33.51 -4.57 -8.28
CA ILE A 45 32.06 -4.67 -8.14
C ILE A 45 31.34 -4.20 -9.42
N GLY A 46 30.01 -4.32 -9.44
CA GLY A 46 29.15 -3.73 -10.47
C GLY A 46 28.50 -4.77 -11.38
N SER A 47 27.67 -4.30 -12.32
CA SER A 47 26.98 -5.16 -13.29
C SER A 47 26.55 -4.41 -14.54
N ARG A 48 26.17 -5.16 -15.57
CA ARG A 48 25.51 -4.68 -16.80
C ARG A 48 24.23 -3.85 -16.56
N PHE A 49 23.67 -3.85 -15.35
CA PHE A 49 22.49 -3.07 -14.98
C PHE A 49 22.79 -1.69 -14.37
N LEU A 50 24.07 -1.28 -14.31
CA LEU A 50 24.47 0.01 -13.72
C LEU A 50 24.28 1.24 -14.62
N PHE A 51 24.13 1.08 -15.93
CA PHE A 51 23.93 2.23 -16.82
C PHE A 51 22.56 2.88 -16.58
N ASN A 52 22.55 4.21 -16.52
CA ASN A 52 21.34 5.01 -16.44
C ASN A 52 20.44 4.71 -17.66
N SER A 53 19.16 4.44 -17.43
CA SER A 53 18.21 4.15 -18.52
C SER A 53 18.11 5.28 -19.55
N ASN A 54 18.41 6.52 -19.16
CA ASN A 54 18.41 7.68 -20.05
C ASN A 54 19.63 7.73 -20.98
N GLU A 55 20.78 7.19 -20.55
CA GLU A 55 21.98 7.01 -21.39
C GLU A 55 21.71 5.96 -22.47
N ILE A 56 21.10 4.83 -22.07
CA ILE A 56 20.68 3.76 -23.00
C ILE A 56 19.64 4.31 -23.99
N ASP A 57 18.65 5.08 -23.53
CA ASP A 57 17.60 5.64 -24.38
C ASP A 57 18.13 6.68 -25.39
N ALA A 58 19.10 7.51 -24.99
CA ALA A 58 19.77 8.45 -25.89
C ALA A 58 20.53 7.71 -27.01
N LEU A 59 21.29 6.66 -26.69
CA LEU A 59 21.98 5.83 -27.68
C LEU A 59 20.99 5.09 -28.62
N LEU A 60 19.84 4.64 -28.09
CA LEU A 60 18.78 4.05 -28.92
C LEU A 60 18.18 5.05 -29.92
N ASP A 61 18.07 6.33 -29.57
CA ASP A 61 17.56 7.39 -30.45
C ASP A 61 18.57 7.80 -31.54
N PHE A 62 19.88 7.74 -31.26
CA PHE A 62 20.90 7.83 -32.30
C PHE A 62 20.91 6.62 -33.27
N GLY A 63 20.08 5.61 -33.00
CA GLY A 63 19.79 4.47 -33.87
C GLY A 63 20.64 3.23 -33.61
N PHE A 64 21.42 3.22 -32.53
CA PHE A 64 22.23 2.05 -32.14
C PHE A 64 21.37 0.88 -31.64
N VAL A 65 21.95 -0.31 -31.70
CA VAL A 65 21.65 -1.40 -30.75
C VAL A 65 22.67 -1.29 -29.63
N VAL A 66 22.20 -1.21 -28.38
CA VAL A 66 23.05 -0.92 -27.22
C VAL A 66 23.33 -2.22 -26.45
N ILE A 67 24.59 -2.52 -26.20
CA ILE A 67 25.03 -3.67 -25.41
C ILE A 67 25.58 -3.15 -24.09
N SER A 68 25.13 -3.72 -22.97
CA SER A 68 25.81 -3.58 -21.68
C SER A 68 26.39 -4.93 -21.27
N ALA A 69 27.69 -4.99 -20.98
CA ALA A 69 28.42 -6.23 -20.74
C ALA A 69 28.99 -6.32 -19.30
N ASP A 70 28.80 -7.49 -18.68
CA ASP A 70 29.48 -7.91 -17.46
C ASP A 70 30.93 -8.32 -17.77
N HIS A 71 31.79 -8.40 -16.75
CA HIS A 71 33.17 -8.87 -16.85
C HIS A 71 33.65 -9.48 -15.52
N ARG A 72 34.55 -10.47 -15.53
CA ARG A 72 35.02 -11.12 -14.30
C ARG A 72 35.70 -10.12 -13.37
N LEU A 73 35.28 -10.15 -12.10
CA LEU A 73 35.65 -9.16 -11.11
C LEU A 73 36.88 -9.57 -10.30
N CYS A 74 37.71 -8.57 -10.01
CA CYS A 74 38.76 -8.65 -9.00
C CYS A 74 38.13 -8.92 -7.61
N PRO A 75 38.88 -9.51 -6.66
CA PRO A 75 40.27 -9.95 -6.77
C PRO A 75 40.44 -11.42 -7.18
N HIS A 76 39.40 -12.11 -7.63
CA HIS A 76 39.48 -13.52 -8.05
C HIS A 76 40.38 -13.69 -9.27
N VAL A 77 40.08 -12.96 -10.34
CA VAL A 77 40.95 -12.76 -11.52
C VAL A 77 41.94 -11.60 -11.28
N SER A 78 42.95 -11.46 -12.13
CA SER A 78 43.71 -10.19 -12.23
C SER A 78 42.98 -9.22 -13.16
N LEU A 79 43.31 -7.93 -13.09
CA LEU A 79 42.80 -6.90 -14.01
C LEU A 79 43.04 -7.26 -15.50
N TYR A 80 44.18 -7.87 -15.79
CA TYR A 80 44.53 -8.30 -17.14
C TYR A 80 43.73 -9.54 -17.57
N ASP A 81 43.90 -10.66 -16.84
CA ASP A 81 43.36 -11.98 -17.24
C ASP A 81 41.82 -12.09 -17.10
N GLY A 82 41.22 -11.10 -16.43
CA GLY A 82 39.79 -10.96 -16.18
C GLY A 82 39.15 -9.80 -16.96
N PRO A 83 38.95 -8.62 -16.34
CA PRO A 83 38.23 -7.49 -16.92
C PRO A 83 38.67 -7.09 -18.34
N ILE A 84 39.99 -7.02 -18.59
CA ILE A 84 40.53 -6.54 -19.87
C ILE A 84 40.31 -7.58 -20.99
N GLU A 85 40.62 -8.85 -20.77
CA GLU A 85 40.35 -9.91 -21.76
C GLU A 85 38.85 -10.15 -21.95
N ASP A 86 38.04 -10.04 -20.90
CA ASP A 86 36.57 -10.16 -21.00
C ASP A 86 35.95 -9.03 -21.83
N ALA A 87 36.42 -7.78 -21.68
CA ALA A 87 35.97 -6.67 -22.51
C ALA A 87 36.33 -6.87 -24.00
N LYS A 88 37.53 -7.40 -24.29
CA LYS A 88 37.96 -7.74 -25.67
C LYS A 88 37.11 -8.86 -26.26
N ASP A 89 36.80 -9.90 -25.49
CA ASP A 89 35.93 -10.98 -25.92
C ASP A 89 34.47 -10.52 -26.13
N ALA A 90 33.94 -9.66 -25.26
CA ALA A 90 32.61 -9.05 -25.42
C ALA A 90 32.52 -8.23 -26.72
N PHE A 91 33.55 -7.42 -27.00
CA PHE A 91 33.64 -6.66 -28.24
C PHE A 91 33.75 -7.57 -29.47
N ASN A 92 34.57 -8.63 -29.40
CA ASN A 92 34.71 -9.57 -30.52
C ASN A 92 33.41 -10.36 -30.77
N TRP A 93 32.74 -10.84 -29.71
CA TRP A 93 31.41 -11.48 -29.79
C TRP A 93 30.35 -10.56 -30.40
N ALA A 94 30.34 -9.27 -29.99
CA ALA A 94 29.43 -8.27 -30.54
C ALA A 94 29.61 -8.08 -32.05
N ARG A 95 30.85 -8.21 -32.54
CA ARG A 95 31.20 -8.17 -33.97
C ARG A 95 30.88 -9.46 -34.71
N THR A 96 31.23 -10.63 -34.17
CA THR A 96 31.27 -11.90 -34.94
C THR A 96 30.09 -12.83 -34.69
N THR A 97 29.33 -12.65 -33.62
CA THR A 97 28.38 -13.67 -33.13
C THR A 97 27.02 -13.10 -32.78
N LEU A 98 26.96 -11.91 -32.17
CA LEU A 98 25.70 -11.22 -31.92
C LEU A 98 24.87 -10.92 -33.20
N PRO A 99 25.44 -10.63 -34.39
CA PRO A 99 24.64 -10.32 -35.57
C PRO A 99 23.68 -11.44 -35.97
N ASP A 100 24.13 -12.70 -35.97
CA ASP A 100 23.27 -13.85 -36.27
C ASP A 100 22.27 -14.13 -35.14
N LEU A 101 22.69 -13.97 -33.88
CA LEU A 101 21.84 -14.19 -32.70
C LEU A 101 20.67 -13.19 -32.66
N ILE A 102 20.95 -11.88 -32.74
CA ILE A 102 19.92 -10.85 -32.68
C ILE A 102 19.00 -10.89 -33.91
N LYS A 103 19.53 -11.29 -35.09
CA LYS A 103 18.74 -11.46 -36.31
C LYS A 103 17.81 -12.67 -36.23
N LYS A 104 18.28 -13.79 -35.69
CA LYS A 104 17.47 -14.98 -35.43
C LYS A 104 16.39 -14.72 -34.37
N ASP A 105 16.76 -14.09 -33.26
CA ASP A 105 15.94 -14.10 -32.05
C ASP A 105 14.94 -12.92 -31.96
N VAL A 106 15.25 -11.77 -32.58
CA VAL A 106 14.38 -10.58 -32.57
C VAL A 106 14.24 -9.88 -33.94
N ASN A 107 14.71 -10.51 -35.02
CA ASN A 107 14.63 -10.05 -36.42
C ASN A 107 15.33 -8.71 -36.74
N ILE A 108 16.16 -8.18 -35.85
CA ILE A 108 16.93 -6.96 -36.10
C ILE A 108 18.21 -7.31 -36.86
N ASP A 109 18.53 -6.56 -37.92
CA ASP A 109 19.80 -6.70 -38.63
C ASP A 109 20.80 -5.66 -38.10
N ILE A 110 22.00 -6.10 -37.73
CA ILE A 110 23.06 -5.25 -37.17
C ILE A 110 24.37 -5.42 -37.96
N ASP A 111 25.25 -4.43 -37.78
CA ASP A 111 26.51 -4.32 -38.49
C ASP A 111 27.69 -4.48 -37.52
N GLY A 112 28.31 -5.66 -37.56
CA GLY A 112 29.41 -6.03 -36.66
C GLY A 112 30.68 -5.18 -36.85
N ASP A 113 30.85 -4.51 -38.00
CA ASP A 113 31.99 -3.63 -38.27
C ASP A 113 31.70 -2.15 -37.95
N ARG A 114 30.52 -1.85 -37.40
CA ARG A 114 30.09 -0.51 -36.96
C ARG A 114 29.79 -0.47 -35.46
N ILE A 115 30.81 -0.84 -34.68
CA ILE A 115 30.80 -0.78 -33.21
C ILE A 115 31.47 0.50 -32.71
N VAL A 116 30.84 1.18 -31.77
CA VAL A 116 31.43 2.21 -30.91
C VAL A 116 31.45 1.71 -29.45
N ALA A 117 32.40 2.17 -28.65
CA ALA A 117 32.56 1.75 -27.25
C ALA A 117 32.33 2.90 -26.27
N PHE A 118 31.80 2.59 -25.08
CA PHE A 118 31.69 3.54 -23.99
C PHE A 118 31.89 2.87 -22.62
N GLY A 119 32.13 3.67 -21.60
CA GLY A 119 32.15 3.17 -20.23
C GLY A 119 32.44 4.24 -19.20
N GLN A 120 32.15 3.89 -17.95
CA GLN A 120 32.24 4.77 -16.79
C GLN A 120 33.34 4.27 -15.83
N SER A 121 34.22 5.16 -15.35
CA SER A 121 35.28 4.84 -14.38
C SER A 121 36.15 3.65 -14.85
N SER A 122 36.19 2.54 -14.10
CA SER A 122 36.78 1.27 -14.53
C SER A 122 36.31 0.82 -15.91
N GLY A 123 35.01 0.89 -16.21
CA GLY A 123 34.47 0.53 -17.52
C GLY A 123 34.93 1.46 -18.64
N GLY A 124 35.18 2.75 -18.35
CA GLY A 124 35.79 3.68 -19.31
C GLY A 124 37.24 3.30 -19.63
N THR A 125 37.95 2.74 -18.64
CA THR A 125 39.28 2.15 -18.81
C THR A 125 39.23 0.93 -19.74
N LEU A 126 38.25 0.04 -19.54
CA LEU A 126 38.03 -1.14 -20.41
C LEU A 126 37.67 -0.73 -21.85
N ALA A 127 36.84 0.30 -22.02
CA ALA A 127 36.51 0.85 -23.34
C ALA A 127 37.76 1.38 -24.07
N LEU A 128 38.66 2.10 -23.36
CA LEU A 128 39.93 2.57 -23.91
C LEU A 128 40.87 1.42 -24.32
N HIS A 129 40.90 0.31 -23.56
CA HIS A 129 41.69 -0.88 -23.92
C HIS A 129 41.28 -1.50 -25.26
N LEU A 130 40.03 -1.36 -25.70
CA LEU A 130 39.61 -1.82 -27.03
C LEU A 130 40.30 -1.04 -28.17
N GLY A 131 40.80 0.17 -27.89
CA GLY A 131 41.63 0.93 -28.83
C GLY A 131 43.00 0.30 -29.13
N SER A 132 43.44 -0.71 -28.35
CA SER A 132 44.65 -1.49 -28.62
C SER A 132 44.42 -2.66 -29.59
N LEU A 133 43.18 -2.93 -30.01
CA LEU A 133 42.87 -4.08 -30.86
C LEU A 133 43.28 -3.84 -32.32
N PRO A 134 43.61 -4.90 -33.10
CA PRO A 134 43.90 -4.77 -34.53
C PRO A 134 42.72 -4.24 -35.36
N ASN A 135 41.50 -4.35 -34.83
CA ASN A 135 40.28 -3.73 -35.35
C ASN A 135 39.59 -3.05 -34.14
N PRO A 136 39.92 -1.78 -33.84
CA PRO A 136 39.36 -1.09 -32.68
C PRO A 136 37.90 -0.63 -32.94
N PRO A 137 37.14 -0.23 -31.90
CA PRO A 137 35.86 0.47 -32.07
C PRO A 137 36.03 1.76 -32.89
N ARG A 138 35.00 2.16 -33.63
CA ARG A 138 35.04 3.36 -34.51
C ARG A 138 35.15 4.68 -33.75
N ALA A 139 34.69 4.70 -32.50
CA ALA A 139 34.90 5.78 -31.55
C ALA A 139 34.76 5.26 -30.10
N ILE A 140 35.32 6.00 -29.14
CA ILE A 140 35.29 5.69 -27.70
C ILE A 140 34.76 6.90 -26.91
N ALA A 141 33.84 6.66 -25.97
CA ALA A 141 33.40 7.64 -24.97
C ALA A 141 33.80 7.21 -23.56
N ALA A 142 34.80 7.87 -23.00
CA ALA A 142 35.42 7.54 -21.72
C ALA A 142 34.96 8.52 -20.63
N PHE A 143 33.99 8.11 -19.81
CA PHE A 143 33.51 8.88 -18.67
C PHE A 143 34.42 8.63 -17.45
N TYR A 144 35.12 9.67 -16.99
CA TYR A 144 36.01 9.70 -15.81
C TYR A 144 36.89 8.43 -15.68
N ALA A 145 37.48 8.02 -16.81
CA ALA A 145 38.26 6.80 -16.93
C ALA A 145 39.64 6.90 -16.25
N ALA A 146 40.08 5.78 -15.67
CA ALA A 146 41.39 5.66 -15.05
C ALA A 146 42.48 5.43 -16.13
N ALA A 147 43.64 6.06 -15.97
CA ALA A 147 44.79 5.96 -16.87
C ALA A 147 46.06 6.46 -16.16
N TYR A 148 47.23 6.33 -16.79
CA TYR A 148 48.53 6.79 -16.25
C TYR A 148 48.85 6.15 -14.91
N PHE A 149 48.86 4.81 -14.90
CA PHE A 149 48.99 3.95 -13.73
C PHE A 149 50.36 3.96 -13.06
N SER A 150 51.33 4.66 -13.66
CA SER A 150 52.64 5.00 -13.07
C SER A 150 52.64 6.30 -12.25
N ASP A 151 51.54 7.06 -12.24
CA ASP A 151 51.39 8.29 -11.44
C ASP A 151 51.25 7.96 -9.94
N GLU A 152 51.99 8.68 -9.09
CA GLU A 152 52.08 8.40 -7.65
C GLU A 152 50.71 8.40 -6.93
N ILE A 153 49.71 9.12 -7.46
CA ILE A 153 48.37 9.18 -6.86
C ILE A 153 47.69 7.80 -6.75
N TRP A 154 48.03 6.84 -7.62
CA TRP A 154 47.49 5.47 -7.55
C TRP A 154 48.05 4.62 -6.40
N THR A 155 49.06 5.14 -5.70
CA THR A 155 49.66 4.54 -4.49
C THR A 155 49.29 5.28 -3.19
N GLN A 156 48.48 6.34 -3.29
CA GLN A 156 48.02 7.11 -2.14
C GLN A 156 46.60 6.68 -1.73
N PRO A 157 46.21 6.79 -0.44
CA PRO A 157 44.82 6.67 -0.02
C PRO A 157 43.91 7.64 -0.78
N THR A 158 42.73 7.16 -1.19
CA THR A 158 41.74 8.01 -1.88
C THR A 158 41.31 9.18 -0.98
N PRO A 159 41.18 10.42 -1.50
CA PRO A 159 40.70 11.56 -0.71
C PRO A 159 39.41 11.25 0.04
N GLY A 160 39.40 11.50 1.36
CA GLY A 160 38.30 11.15 2.25
C GLY A 160 38.37 9.76 2.91
N ALA A 161 39.40 8.95 2.62
CA ALA A 161 39.59 7.63 3.25
C ALA A 161 39.61 7.64 4.80
N ASP A 162 40.05 8.73 5.41
CA ASP A 162 40.01 8.92 6.88
C ASP A 162 38.59 9.00 7.45
N MET A 163 37.61 9.43 6.64
CA MET A 163 36.19 9.51 7.02
C MET A 163 35.49 8.15 6.91
N MET A 164 36.08 7.16 6.25
CA MET A 164 35.56 5.80 6.25
C MET A 164 35.75 5.19 7.65
N PRO A 165 34.80 4.40 8.17
CA PRO A 165 34.95 3.74 9.47
C PRO A 165 36.09 2.70 9.49
N PRO A 166 36.39 2.08 10.63
CA PRO A 166 37.26 0.90 10.70
C PRO A 166 36.71 -0.22 9.81
N ILE A 167 37.58 -0.85 9.03
CA ILE A 167 37.25 -2.01 8.19
C ILE A 167 38.02 -3.20 8.76
N ASP A 168 37.32 -4.29 9.07
CA ASP A 168 37.97 -5.53 9.49
C ASP A 168 38.70 -6.16 8.29
N LYS A 169 40.03 -6.30 8.43
CA LYS A 169 40.88 -6.85 7.38
C LYS A 169 40.69 -8.35 7.15
N ALA A 170 40.40 -9.12 8.20
CA ALA A 170 40.13 -10.55 8.07
C ALA A 170 38.78 -10.79 7.37
N PHE A 171 37.77 -9.96 7.67
CA PHE A 171 36.49 -9.98 6.96
C PHE A 171 36.64 -9.55 5.49
N ALA A 172 37.41 -8.49 5.21
CA ALA A 172 37.74 -8.08 3.85
C ALA A 172 38.51 -9.16 3.07
N GLU A 173 39.41 -9.90 3.72
CA GLU A 173 40.17 -10.98 3.08
C GLU A 173 39.33 -12.25 2.82
N SER A 174 38.18 -12.44 3.50
CA SER A 174 37.27 -13.56 3.19
C SER A 174 36.55 -13.43 1.84
N VAL A 175 36.79 -12.35 1.08
CA VAL A 175 36.38 -12.27 -0.34
C VAL A 175 37.00 -13.41 -1.17
N TYR A 176 38.16 -13.94 -0.78
CA TYR A 176 38.81 -15.04 -1.49
C TYR A 176 38.12 -16.40 -1.27
N ASP A 177 37.21 -16.51 -0.29
CA ASP A 177 36.36 -17.68 -0.09
C ASP A 177 35.08 -17.65 -0.96
N GLU A 178 34.77 -16.51 -1.58
CA GLU A 178 33.67 -16.38 -2.55
C GLU A 178 34.00 -17.12 -3.87
N ALA A 179 32.96 -17.46 -4.65
CA ALA A 179 33.15 -17.88 -6.03
C ALA A 179 33.60 -16.69 -6.92
N PRO A 180 34.38 -16.94 -7.99
CA PRO A 180 34.63 -15.92 -9.01
C PRO A 180 33.31 -15.42 -9.61
N ALA A 181 33.12 -14.11 -9.64
CA ALA A 181 31.90 -13.46 -10.10
C ALA A 181 32.13 -12.62 -11.37
N SER A 182 31.14 -12.58 -12.26
CA SER A 182 31.06 -11.69 -13.42
C SER A 182 30.28 -10.39 -13.12
N MET A 183 29.54 -10.36 -12.01
CA MET A 183 28.73 -9.22 -11.58
C MET A 183 28.53 -9.25 -10.05
N THR A 184 28.24 -8.09 -9.45
CA THR A 184 27.61 -8.00 -8.12
C THR A 184 26.28 -7.26 -8.21
N ILE A 185 25.37 -7.54 -7.28
CA ILE A 185 24.09 -6.83 -7.16
C ILE A 185 24.32 -5.48 -6.47
N VAL A 186 24.94 -4.55 -7.19
CA VAL A 186 24.93 -3.13 -6.85
C VAL A 186 23.53 -2.61 -7.17
N ALA A 187 22.68 -2.51 -6.15
CA ALA A 187 21.31 -2.03 -6.33
C ALA A 187 21.33 -0.62 -6.95
N PRO A 188 20.57 -0.33 -8.03
CA PRO A 188 20.57 1.02 -8.66
C PRO A 188 20.18 2.15 -7.70
N ARG A 189 19.50 1.80 -6.60
CA ARG A 189 19.20 2.66 -5.44
C ARG A 189 20.42 3.11 -4.64
N GLN A 190 21.63 2.67 -4.97
CA GLN A 190 22.87 3.20 -4.41
C GLN A 190 23.24 4.60 -4.97
N PHE A 191 22.67 4.99 -6.12
CA PHE A 191 22.92 6.28 -6.77
C PHE A 191 21.73 7.25 -6.58
N ILE A 192 21.39 7.59 -5.33
CA ILE A 192 20.18 8.37 -5.00
C ILE A 192 20.29 9.85 -5.40
N ALA A 193 21.49 10.43 -5.42
CA ALA A 193 21.72 11.82 -5.80
C ALA A 193 22.84 11.96 -6.85
N PRO A 194 22.66 12.80 -7.90
CA PRO A 194 23.68 12.99 -8.94
C PRO A 194 25.00 13.53 -8.37
N GLY A 195 26.11 12.90 -8.74
CA GLY A 195 27.45 13.27 -8.25
C GLY A 195 27.77 12.81 -6.82
N THR A 196 26.99 11.91 -6.23
CA THR A 196 27.42 11.17 -5.03
C THR A 196 27.64 9.70 -5.34
N MET A 197 28.89 9.25 -5.17
CA MET A 197 29.22 7.83 -5.13
C MET A 197 28.60 7.17 -3.88
N PRO A 198 28.09 5.94 -3.97
CA PRO A 198 27.59 5.23 -2.81
C PRO A 198 28.69 4.93 -1.80
N MET A 199 28.30 4.93 -0.52
CA MET A 199 29.10 4.34 0.54
C MET A 199 29.16 2.82 0.34
N PRO A 200 30.35 2.19 0.37
CA PRO A 200 30.49 0.75 0.18
C PRO A 200 29.81 -0.02 1.31
N ASN A 201 29.15 -1.15 1.00
CA ASN A 201 28.51 -1.95 2.04
C ASN A 201 29.53 -2.81 2.77
N LEU A 202 30.12 -2.27 3.84
CA LEU A 202 31.15 -2.95 4.62
C LEU A 202 30.69 -4.24 5.34
N SER A 203 29.41 -4.63 5.24
CA SER A 203 28.92 -5.97 5.63
C SER A 203 29.02 -7.02 4.52
N VAL A 204 29.63 -6.69 3.37
CA VAL A 204 29.91 -7.61 2.25
C VAL A 204 31.43 -7.71 2.08
N PRO A 205 32.05 -8.91 2.06
CA PRO A 205 33.50 -9.05 2.02
C PRO A 205 34.16 -8.32 0.84
N ARG A 206 33.56 -8.40 -0.34
CA ARG A 206 34.04 -7.75 -1.57
C ARG A 206 34.00 -6.22 -1.53
N ASP A 207 32.92 -5.63 -1.01
CA ASP A 207 32.81 -4.17 -0.81
C ASP A 207 33.81 -3.69 0.27
N ALA A 208 33.93 -4.44 1.36
CA ALA A 208 34.90 -4.19 2.42
C ALA A 208 36.36 -4.29 1.89
N TRP A 209 36.65 -5.27 1.04
CA TRP A 209 37.95 -5.43 0.37
C TRP A 209 38.26 -4.25 -0.55
N MET A 210 37.29 -3.81 -1.36
CA MET A 210 37.47 -2.67 -2.27
C MET A 210 37.70 -1.38 -1.47
N ALA A 211 36.89 -1.14 -0.44
CA ALA A 211 37.02 0.02 0.44
C ALA A 211 38.35 0.03 1.20
N LEU A 212 38.78 -1.12 1.74
CA LEU A 212 40.09 -1.28 2.38
C LEU A 212 41.24 -1.03 1.40
N ALA A 213 41.11 -1.51 0.15
CA ALA A 213 42.13 -1.32 -0.87
C ALA A 213 42.26 0.15 -1.32
N PHE A 214 41.16 0.90 -1.40
CA PHE A 214 41.20 2.36 -1.61
C PHE A 214 41.75 3.10 -0.39
N LYS A 215 41.37 2.69 0.83
CA LYS A 215 41.84 3.28 2.09
C LYS A 215 43.33 3.04 2.37
N GLU A 216 43.87 1.90 1.97
CA GLU A 216 45.32 1.60 2.05
C GLU A 216 46.13 2.15 0.85
N GLY A 217 45.51 2.77 -0.16
CA GLY A 217 46.21 3.22 -1.39
C GLY A 217 46.73 2.07 -2.27
N GLN A 218 46.12 0.89 -2.17
CA GLN A 218 46.60 -0.37 -2.78
C GLN A 218 45.67 -0.96 -3.85
N HIS A 219 44.51 -0.35 -4.10
CA HIS A 219 43.48 -0.86 -5.02
C HIS A 219 44.07 -1.36 -6.34
N LEU A 220 44.84 -0.53 -7.03
CA LEU A 220 45.42 -0.90 -8.32
C LEU A 220 46.45 -2.03 -8.18
N SER A 221 47.35 -1.98 -7.20
CA SER A 221 48.36 -3.03 -6.96
C SER A 221 47.76 -4.39 -6.56
N ARG A 222 46.56 -4.40 -5.95
CA ARG A 222 45.87 -5.64 -5.59
C ARG A 222 45.12 -6.26 -6.78
N CYS A 223 44.68 -5.45 -7.75
CA CYS A 223 44.08 -5.92 -8.99
C CYS A 223 45.14 -6.33 -10.03
N VAL A 224 46.30 -5.67 -10.06
CA VAL A 224 47.44 -5.96 -10.94
C VAL A 224 48.42 -6.91 -10.22
N LYS A 225 48.01 -8.18 -10.09
CA LYS A 225 48.64 -9.20 -9.24
C LYS A 225 50.13 -9.48 -9.52
N ASP A 226 50.64 -9.13 -10.69
CA ASP A 226 52.02 -9.34 -11.13
C ASP A 226 52.86 -8.04 -11.20
N GLY A 227 52.26 -6.88 -10.90
CA GLY A 227 52.94 -5.59 -10.87
C GLY A 227 53.25 -4.96 -12.23
N ASP A 228 52.87 -5.59 -13.36
CA ASP A 228 52.95 -4.95 -14.68
C ASP A 228 51.77 -3.97 -14.86
N PHE A 229 51.96 -2.75 -14.38
CA PHE A 229 51.03 -1.64 -14.61
C PHE A 229 51.06 -1.15 -16.07
N GLY A 230 52.11 -1.44 -16.84
CA GLY A 230 52.26 -0.99 -18.22
C GLY A 230 51.26 -1.69 -19.16
N ARG A 231 51.08 -3.01 -19.00
CA ARG A 231 50.12 -3.81 -19.80
C ARG A 231 48.65 -3.58 -19.46
N VAL A 232 48.35 -2.93 -18.32
CA VAL A 232 46.97 -2.63 -17.89
C VAL A 232 46.61 -1.15 -17.98
N ASP A 233 47.55 -0.26 -18.28
CA ASP A 233 47.30 1.17 -18.52
C ASP A 233 46.86 1.41 -19.98
N PRO A 234 45.65 1.96 -20.25
CA PRO A 234 45.24 2.27 -21.62
C PRO A 234 46.15 3.30 -22.31
N ALA A 235 46.80 4.20 -21.55
CA ALA A 235 47.64 5.25 -22.13
C ALA A 235 48.92 4.70 -22.80
N THR A 236 49.37 3.49 -22.42
CA THR A 236 50.46 2.75 -23.07
C THR A 236 50.16 2.46 -24.55
N TYR A 237 48.88 2.34 -24.91
CA TYR A 237 48.42 1.94 -26.26
C TYR A 237 48.04 3.12 -27.16
N PHE A 238 48.09 4.36 -26.65
CA PHE A 238 47.80 5.56 -27.44
C PHE A 238 48.84 5.74 -28.56
N SER A 239 48.35 5.80 -29.81
CA SER A 239 49.15 5.89 -31.02
C SER A 239 48.44 6.73 -32.09
N PRO A 240 49.10 7.13 -33.20
CA PRO A 240 48.45 7.84 -34.31
C PRO A 240 47.39 7.02 -35.09
N LYS A 241 47.11 5.78 -34.64
CA LYS A 241 46.05 4.91 -35.16
C LYS A 241 44.98 4.56 -34.11
N PHE A 242 45.08 5.14 -32.91
CA PHE A 242 44.08 4.96 -31.86
C PHE A 242 42.74 5.58 -32.32
N PRO A 243 41.59 4.99 -31.99
CA PRO A 243 40.31 5.49 -32.49
C PRO A 243 39.92 6.87 -31.93
N PRO A 244 39.07 7.62 -32.65
CA PRO A 244 38.47 8.86 -32.17
C PRO A 244 37.90 8.72 -30.75
N THR A 245 38.31 9.59 -29.82
CA THR A 245 38.02 9.41 -28.39
C THR A 245 37.54 10.71 -27.72
N VAL A 246 36.33 10.69 -27.17
CA VAL A 246 35.82 11.75 -26.28
C VAL A 246 36.02 11.36 -24.81
N PHE A 247 36.55 12.28 -24.03
CA PHE A 247 36.65 12.17 -22.58
C PHE A 247 35.62 13.07 -21.92
N LEU A 248 34.91 12.57 -20.92
CA LEU A 248 33.94 13.34 -20.14
C LEU A 248 34.27 13.19 -18.65
N THR A 249 34.50 14.29 -17.94
CA THR A 249 34.93 14.24 -16.53
C THR A 249 34.39 15.44 -15.74
N GLY A 250 34.12 15.24 -14.45
CA GLY A 250 33.75 16.32 -13.55
C GLY A 250 34.96 17.15 -13.14
N THR A 251 34.83 18.46 -12.96
CA THR A 251 35.97 19.32 -12.55
C THR A 251 36.46 19.03 -11.14
N ASP A 252 35.58 18.53 -10.28
CA ASP A 252 35.78 18.36 -8.85
C ASP A 252 35.90 16.88 -8.46
N ASP A 253 36.10 15.99 -9.44
CA ASP A 253 36.24 14.54 -9.26
C ASP A 253 37.45 14.21 -8.35
N THR A 254 37.14 13.84 -7.11
CA THR A 254 38.14 13.48 -6.09
C THR A 254 38.58 12.02 -6.17
N PHE A 255 37.92 11.18 -6.98
CA PHE A 255 38.17 9.74 -7.07
C PHE A 255 39.09 9.39 -8.24
N ILE A 256 38.86 10.01 -9.41
CA ILE A 256 39.70 9.88 -10.61
C ILE A 256 40.07 11.28 -11.08
N ASN A 257 41.29 11.71 -10.74
CA ASN A 257 41.72 13.10 -10.90
C ASN A 257 41.58 13.58 -12.38
N PRO A 258 40.85 14.69 -12.65
CA PRO A 258 40.60 15.19 -14.01
C PRO A 258 41.85 15.55 -14.82
N LYS A 259 43.04 15.63 -14.19
CA LYS A 259 44.32 15.70 -14.89
C LYS A 259 44.47 14.59 -15.92
N PHE A 260 43.99 13.38 -15.63
CA PHE A 260 44.17 12.21 -16.50
C PHE A 260 43.38 12.33 -17.80
N SER A 261 42.11 12.74 -17.76
CA SER A 261 41.32 13.02 -18.96
C SER A 261 41.90 14.19 -19.78
N LYS A 262 42.38 15.25 -19.09
CA LYS A 262 43.05 16.40 -19.73
C LYS A 262 44.36 15.99 -20.42
N GLN A 263 45.15 15.13 -19.79
CA GLN A 263 46.41 14.60 -20.33
C GLN A 263 46.18 13.61 -21.47
N ALA A 264 45.20 12.71 -21.37
CA ALA A 264 44.84 11.78 -22.43
C ALA A 264 44.34 12.49 -23.70
N HIS A 265 43.49 13.50 -23.53
CA HIS A 265 43.07 14.39 -24.61
C HIS A 265 44.27 15.09 -25.26
N ALA A 266 45.17 15.69 -24.47
CA ALA A 266 46.37 16.36 -25.00
C ALA A 266 47.32 15.38 -25.73
N GLN A 267 47.50 14.16 -25.22
CA GLN A 267 48.35 13.13 -25.84
C GLN A 267 47.76 12.64 -27.17
N LEU A 268 46.47 12.30 -27.22
CA LEU A 268 45.80 11.87 -28.46
C LEU A 268 45.74 13.01 -29.50
N SER A 269 45.48 14.24 -29.07
CA SER A 269 45.54 15.42 -29.94
C SER A 269 46.95 15.64 -30.52
N GLY A 270 47.99 15.50 -29.71
CA GLY A 270 49.39 15.56 -30.16
C GLY A 270 49.78 14.43 -31.12
N LEU A 271 49.13 13.26 -31.00
CA LEU A 271 49.25 12.13 -31.94
C LEU A 271 48.37 12.28 -33.20
N LYS A 272 47.63 13.39 -33.33
CA LYS A 272 46.67 13.71 -34.41
C LYS A 272 45.46 12.77 -34.50
N VAL A 273 45.09 12.14 -33.38
CA VAL A 273 43.83 11.41 -33.25
C VAL A 273 42.70 12.40 -32.96
N GLU A 274 41.51 12.20 -33.54
CA GLU A 274 40.36 13.04 -33.20
C GLU A 274 39.97 12.84 -31.74
N THR A 275 39.87 13.93 -30.98
CA THR A 275 39.47 13.86 -29.58
C THR A 275 38.75 15.13 -29.14
N LYS A 276 37.75 14.94 -28.26
CA LYS A 276 37.01 16.01 -27.57
C LYS A 276 37.16 15.81 -26.06
N LEU A 277 37.10 16.90 -25.31
CA LEU A 277 37.08 16.89 -23.84
C LEU A 277 35.87 17.67 -23.36
N VAL A 278 34.99 17.02 -22.60
CA VAL A 278 33.83 17.61 -21.93
C VAL A 278 34.14 17.70 -20.44
N LEU A 279 34.00 18.89 -19.87
CA LEU A 279 34.18 19.14 -18.44
C LEU A 279 32.82 19.46 -17.82
N ALA A 280 32.37 18.65 -16.87
CA ALA A 280 31.19 18.96 -16.07
C ALA A 280 31.62 19.86 -14.90
N GLU A 281 31.30 21.16 -14.98
CA GLU A 281 31.64 22.15 -13.95
C GLU A 281 30.95 21.81 -12.61
N ALA A 282 31.71 21.87 -11.51
CA ALA A 282 31.35 21.34 -10.19
C ALA A 282 30.97 19.83 -10.18
N GLY A 283 31.30 19.09 -11.24
CA GLY A 283 31.02 17.66 -11.38
C GLY A 283 31.91 16.82 -10.47
N GLN A 284 31.29 15.91 -9.71
CA GLN A 284 31.94 14.89 -8.91
C GLN A 284 32.10 13.56 -9.67
N HIS A 285 32.75 12.56 -9.07
CA HIS A 285 32.80 11.21 -9.65
C HIS A 285 31.38 10.65 -9.83
N GLY A 286 31.05 10.17 -11.03
CA GLY A 286 29.71 9.69 -11.32
C GLY A 286 28.62 10.77 -11.41
N TYR A 287 28.97 12.00 -11.81
CA TYR A 287 28.01 13.12 -11.92
C TYR A 287 26.73 12.78 -12.72
N ASN A 288 26.85 11.96 -13.77
CA ASN A 288 25.76 11.54 -14.67
C ASN A 288 24.77 10.52 -14.06
N PHE A 289 25.12 9.86 -12.95
CA PHE A 289 24.22 8.89 -12.33
C PHE A 289 22.92 9.57 -11.86
N GLY A 290 21.79 8.98 -12.23
CA GLY A 290 20.47 9.52 -11.87
C GLY A 290 20.07 10.81 -12.58
N MET A 291 20.85 11.30 -13.56
CA MET A 291 20.42 12.44 -14.38
C MET A 291 19.25 12.06 -15.30
N GLU A 292 18.27 12.96 -15.42
CA GLU A 292 17.18 12.84 -16.38
C GLU A 292 17.61 13.33 -17.77
N LYS A 293 17.05 12.73 -18.82
CA LYS A 293 17.41 13.04 -20.23
C LYS A 293 17.19 14.52 -20.57
N ASP A 294 16.20 15.15 -19.96
CA ASP A 294 15.82 16.56 -20.16
C ASP A 294 16.51 17.52 -19.16
N ASP A 295 17.40 17.02 -18.28
CA ASP A 295 18.24 17.87 -17.42
C ASP A 295 19.25 18.63 -18.29
N VAL A 296 19.34 19.96 -18.12
CA VAL A 296 20.32 20.80 -18.82
C VAL A 296 21.75 20.25 -18.66
N ARG A 297 22.07 19.70 -17.48
CA ARG A 297 23.38 19.08 -17.22
C ARG A 297 23.58 17.79 -18.02
N PHE A 298 22.54 17.00 -18.28
CA PHE A 298 22.65 15.84 -19.16
C PHE A 298 22.92 16.28 -20.60
N GLN A 299 22.19 17.30 -21.07
CA GLN A 299 22.35 17.89 -22.40
C GLN A 299 23.75 18.51 -22.60
N GLU A 300 24.32 19.14 -21.58
CA GLU A 300 25.64 19.81 -21.66
C GLU A 300 26.83 18.86 -21.37
N THR A 301 26.66 17.84 -20.52
CA THR A 301 27.80 17.08 -19.95
C THR A 301 27.76 15.56 -20.17
N VAL A 302 26.70 15.02 -20.79
CA VAL A 302 26.54 13.58 -21.08
C VAL A 302 26.22 13.36 -22.55
N LEU A 303 25.19 14.02 -23.07
CA LEU A 303 24.73 13.89 -24.46
C LEU A 303 25.83 14.13 -25.51
N PRO A 304 26.75 15.12 -25.37
CA PRO A 304 27.80 15.37 -26.38
C PRO A 304 28.78 14.21 -26.54
N GLY A 305 28.88 13.33 -25.52
CA GLY A 305 29.64 12.09 -25.60
C GLY A 305 28.99 11.07 -26.55
N TYR A 306 27.66 10.94 -26.48
CA TYR A 306 26.90 10.03 -27.36
C TYR A 306 26.67 10.61 -28.75
N GLU A 307 26.60 11.95 -28.90
CA GLU A 307 26.64 12.61 -30.20
C GLU A 307 27.97 12.33 -30.93
N PHE A 308 29.11 12.44 -30.24
CA PHE A 308 30.41 12.08 -30.80
C PHE A 308 30.49 10.62 -31.24
N LEU A 309 29.92 9.69 -30.46
CA LEU A 309 29.79 8.28 -30.90
C LEU A 309 28.86 8.15 -32.11
N ALA A 310 27.76 8.91 -32.14
CA ALA A 310 26.81 8.89 -33.24
C ALA A 310 27.47 9.38 -34.54
N ASP A 311 28.25 10.46 -34.53
CA ASP A 311 28.94 10.97 -35.73
C ASP A 311 29.79 9.87 -36.41
N HIS A 312 30.43 9.01 -35.62
CA HIS A 312 31.30 7.92 -36.07
C HIS A 312 30.55 6.63 -36.51
N ARG A 313 29.20 6.60 -36.45
CA ARG A 313 28.36 5.41 -36.72
C ARG A 313 28.22 5.01 -38.20
N ALA A 314 28.80 5.78 -39.11
CA ALA A 314 28.70 5.60 -40.57
C ALA A 314 30.03 5.14 -41.21
N PRO A 315 30.03 4.52 -42.41
CA PRO A 315 31.24 3.87 -42.96
C PRO A 315 32.39 4.82 -43.31
N ASN A 316 32.10 6.02 -43.81
CA ASN A 316 33.08 6.89 -44.45
C ASN A 316 33.69 7.91 -43.48
N PHE A 317 34.94 7.69 -43.10
CA PHE A 317 35.90 8.76 -42.85
C PHE A 317 37.25 8.29 -43.42
N ASP A 318 37.61 8.82 -44.59
CA ASP A 318 38.89 8.54 -45.23
C ASP A 318 39.83 9.73 -44.99
N VAL A 319 41.12 9.47 -44.82
CA VAL A 319 42.10 10.47 -44.36
C VAL A 319 42.70 11.21 -45.56
N GLY A 320 41.92 12.09 -46.17
CA GLY A 320 42.30 12.83 -47.38
C GLY A 320 41.67 14.23 -47.50
N ASP A 321 42.47 15.14 -48.07
CA ASP A 321 42.12 16.44 -48.67
C ASP A 321 41.32 17.49 -47.87
N HIS A 322 42.06 18.45 -47.30
CA HIS A 322 41.55 19.80 -47.04
C HIS A 322 41.22 20.54 -48.35
N VAL A 323 39.95 20.57 -48.77
CA VAL A 323 39.40 21.68 -49.57
C VAL A 323 38.00 22.05 -49.07
N SER A 324 37.74 23.36 -48.95
CA SER A 324 36.47 23.96 -48.54
C SER A 324 35.29 23.65 -49.47
N ALA A 325 34.13 23.32 -48.90
CA ALA A 325 32.85 23.24 -49.62
C ALA A 325 31.68 23.83 -48.79
N GLU A 326 30.64 24.29 -49.49
CA GLU A 326 29.55 25.14 -48.96
C GLU A 326 28.47 24.38 -48.16
N PRO A 327 27.70 25.05 -47.26
CA PRO A 327 26.50 24.48 -46.66
C PRO A 327 25.35 24.31 -47.68
N PRO A 328 24.68 23.14 -47.75
CA PRO A 328 23.69 22.85 -48.79
C PRO A 328 22.31 23.51 -48.56
N LYS A 329 22.17 24.74 -49.08
CA LYS A 329 20.97 25.31 -49.75
C LYS A 329 19.58 25.05 -49.12
N VAL A 330 19.04 26.06 -48.44
CA VAL A 330 17.59 26.25 -48.27
C VAL A 330 16.97 26.79 -49.57
N PRO A 331 15.87 26.20 -50.09
CA PRO A 331 15.08 26.83 -51.16
C PRO A 331 14.28 28.04 -50.66
N SER A 332 14.67 29.23 -51.13
CA SER A 332 13.92 30.51 -51.24
C SER A 332 12.44 30.54 -50.79
N GLY A 333 11.93 31.57 -50.12
CA GLY A 333 12.40 32.94 -49.79
C GLY A 333 11.15 33.80 -49.43
N GLN A 334 11.15 35.11 -49.21
CA GLN A 334 12.14 36.22 -49.16
C GLN A 334 11.53 37.29 -48.20
N VAL A 335 12.15 38.36 -47.70
CA VAL A 335 13.51 38.95 -47.82
C VAL A 335 13.82 39.76 -46.53
N ALA A 336 15.05 40.24 -46.34
CA ALA A 336 15.42 41.23 -45.31
C ALA A 336 15.85 42.57 -45.96
N PRO A 337 15.75 43.71 -45.24
CA PRO A 337 16.94 44.34 -44.64
C PRO A 337 16.62 45.04 -43.28
N ASP A 338 17.55 45.55 -42.45
CA ASP A 338 19.03 45.44 -42.30
C ASP A 338 19.37 45.94 -40.87
N GLY A 339 20.62 45.74 -40.38
CA GLY A 339 21.15 46.54 -39.25
C GLY A 339 21.97 45.78 -38.19
N MET A 340 23.30 45.91 -38.25
CA MET A 340 24.25 45.17 -37.40
C MET A 340 24.39 45.63 -35.93
N ASN A 341 24.25 44.66 -35.01
CA ASN A 341 25.33 44.04 -34.19
C ASN A 341 26.15 44.85 -33.13
N TYR A 342 26.68 44.07 -32.17
CA TYR A 342 27.78 44.30 -31.20
C TYR A 342 27.56 45.03 -29.84
N GLU A 343 27.57 44.19 -28.78
CA GLU A 343 28.43 44.25 -27.58
C GLU A 343 28.27 45.33 -26.46
N ARG A 344 28.54 44.88 -25.22
CA ARG A 344 28.91 45.63 -23.98
C ARG A 344 27.86 46.39 -23.16
N LEU A 345 27.57 45.80 -21.99
CA LEU A 345 27.91 46.28 -20.62
C LEU A 345 27.65 47.75 -20.20
N TYR A 346 27.19 47.87 -18.95
CA TYR A 346 27.06 49.04 -18.06
C TYR A 346 25.81 49.94 -18.16
N ALA A 347 24.91 49.68 -17.19
CA ALA A 347 24.36 50.65 -16.22
C ALA A 347 23.20 51.61 -16.55
N ALA A 348 22.47 51.92 -15.46
CA ALA A 348 21.65 53.11 -15.17
C ALA A 348 20.25 53.30 -15.80
N GLU A 349 19.24 53.03 -14.97
CA GLU A 349 18.15 53.94 -14.58
C GLU A 349 17.16 54.54 -15.61
N CYS A 350 15.91 54.06 -15.49
CA CYS A 350 14.70 54.86 -15.28
C CYS A 350 14.34 56.03 -16.23
N SER A 351 13.41 55.77 -17.18
CA SER A 351 12.10 56.46 -17.23
C SER A 351 11.15 55.82 -18.27
N GLY A 352 9.83 55.96 -18.08
CA GLY A 352 8.79 55.65 -19.08
C GLY A 352 8.17 56.95 -19.64
N PRO A 353 6.88 56.99 -20.06
CA PRO A 353 5.89 55.91 -20.16
C PRO A 353 5.08 55.95 -21.50
N ALA A 354 3.81 55.48 -21.49
CA ALA A 354 2.69 55.78 -22.42
C ALA A 354 2.66 55.10 -23.83
N GLN A 355 1.51 54.91 -24.52
CA GLN A 355 0.09 54.63 -24.14
C GLN A 355 -0.76 54.32 -25.42
N TYR A 356 -1.91 53.62 -25.30
CA TYR A 356 -3.02 53.50 -26.30
C TYR A 356 -2.77 52.76 -27.65
N PRO A 357 -3.80 52.45 -28.49
CA PRO A 357 -5.18 51.96 -28.24
C PRO A 357 -5.61 50.74 -29.13
N ALA A 358 -6.88 50.30 -29.04
CA ALA A 358 -7.55 49.34 -29.95
C ALA A 358 -8.31 50.04 -31.12
N PRO A 359 -8.85 49.31 -32.15
CA PRO A 359 -10.32 49.07 -32.16
C PRO A 359 -10.91 47.86 -32.96
N HIS A 360 -12.02 47.31 -32.42
CA HIS A 360 -13.32 46.81 -33.00
C HIS A 360 -13.53 45.99 -34.31
N GLY A 361 -14.55 45.09 -34.23
CA GLY A 361 -15.38 44.51 -35.31
C GLY A 361 -16.74 43.94 -34.78
N PHE A 362 -17.78 43.71 -35.62
CA PHE A 362 -19.19 43.33 -35.29
C PHE A 362 -19.73 42.24 -36.28
N THR A 363 -20.92 41.59 -36.22
CA THR A 363 -22.26 41.73 -35.53
C THR A 363 -22.65 40.42 -34.78
N LEU A 364 -23.78 40.17 -34.07
CA LEU A 364 -25.21 40.61 -33.98
C LEU A 364 -26.17 40.13 -35.10
N PRO A 365 -27.51 39.98 -34.85
CA PRO A 365 -28.34 40.02 -33.61
C PRO A 365 -29.02 38.62 -33.35
N PRO A 366 -30.26 38.38 -32.83
CA PRO A 366 -31.22 39.12 -31.95
C PRO A 366 -31.76 38.28 -30.73
N SER A 367 -32.75 38.76 -29.93
CA SER A 367 -33.55 37.93 -28.97
C SER A 367 -34.85 38.61 -28.44
N PRO A 368 -35.92 37.88 -28.02
CA PRO A 368 -37.10 38.47 -27.33
C PRO A 368 -37.79 37.65 -26.18
N GLU A 369 -37.86 38.26 -24.99
CA GLU A 369 -39.02 38.52 -24.10
C GLU A 369 -39.88 37.47 -23.30
N ARG A 370 -39.87 37.69 -21.95
CA ARG A 370 -40.98 37.84 -20.94
C ARG A 370 -42.08 36.78 -20.72
N TYR A 371 -42.38 36.48 -19.43
CA TYR A 371 -43.55 37.02 -18.68
C TYR A 371 -43.53 36.67 -17.16
N SER A 372 -44.40 37.31 -16.37
CA SER A 372 -44.70 36.99 -14.94
C SER A 372 -46.16 37.29 -14.62
N PRO A 373 -46.74 36.68 -13.57
CA PRO A 373 -47.86 37.30 -12.84
C PRO A 373 -47.73 37.27 -11.30
N HIS A 374 -48.42 38.20 -10.63
CA HIS A 374 -48.64 38.21 -9.18
C HIS A 374 -49.94 37.49 -8.79
N GLY A 375 -50.10 37.17 -7.50
CA GLY A 375 -51.38 36.85 -6.86
C GLY A 375 -51.27 36.99 -5.34
N GLU A 376 -52.15 37.77 -4.72
CA GLU A 376 -52.17 38.04 -3.27
C GLU A 376 -53.33 37.29 -2.57
N ALA A 377 -53.15 36.96 -1.29
CA ALA A 377 -54.24 36.65 -0.37
C ALA A 377 -53.79 36.88 1.09
N GLU A 378 -54.49 37.75 1.83
CA GLU A 378 -54.27 37.94 3.27
C GLU A 378 -55.11 36.96 4.10
N ALA A 379 -54.60 36.55 5.27
CA ALA A 379 -55.41 35.99 6.35
C ALA A 379 -54.75 36.22 7.71
N MET A 380 -55.20 37.24 8.47
CA MET A 380 -54.84 37.37 9.89
C MET A 380 -55.67 36.39 10.73
N VAL A 381 -55.01 35.54 11.52
CA VAL A 381 -55.63 34.96 12.73
C VAL A 381 -54.66 35.10 13.89
N THR A 382 -55.01 35.98 14.84
CA THR A 382 -54.39 36.02 16.15
C THR A 382 -54.87 34.83 16.98
N MET A 383 -53.96 34.11 17.65
CA MET A 383 -54.29 33.30 18.81
C MET A 383 -53.34 33.58 19.97
N ASN A 384 -53.88 33.49 21.18
CA ASN A 384 -53.25 33.98 22.39
C ASN A 384 -52.19 33.01 22.92
N VAL A 385 -51.19 33.56 23.61
CA VAL A 385 -50.42 32.81 24.61
C VAL A 385 -51.34 32.51 25.78
N THR A 386 -51.68 31.23 25.98
CA THR A 386 -52.37 30.73 27.18
C THR A 386 -51.45 29.84 27.99
N LEU A 387 -50.98 30.36 29.13
CA LEU A 387 -50.26 29.60 30.15
C LEU A 387 -51.23 28.73 30.95
N ALA A 388 -51.02 27.41 30.96
CA ALA A 388 -51.62 26.46 31.90
C ALA A 388 -50.91 25.08 31.80
N PRO A 389 -50.95 24.24 32.85
CA PRO A 389 -50.64 24.58 34.24
C PRO A 389 -49.63 23.56 34.85
N ASP A 390 -49.25 23.74 36.12
CA ASP A 390 -48.45 22.75 36.85
C ASP A 390 -49.13 21.36 36.90
N LEU A 391 -48.36 20.30 36.62
CA LEU A 391 -48.77 18.91 36.84
C LEU A 391 -48.19 18.40 38.17
N SER A 392 -49.07 18.11 39.13
CA SER A 392 -48.70 17.60 40.46
C SER A 392 -48.30 16.11 40.43
N ALA A 393 -47.48 15.72 41.41
CA ALA A 393 -46.76 14.43 41.40
C ALA A 393 -47.60 13.17 41.69
N ASP A 394 -48.91 13.29 41.91
CA ASP A 394 -49.73 12.24 42.55
C ASP A 394 -50.38 11.21 41.60
N HIS A 395 -50.09 11.24 40.29
CA HIS A 395 -50.62 10.28 39.31
C HIS A 395 -49.68 9.11 38.93
N LEU A 396 -48.53 8.97 39.60
CA LEU A 396 -47.51 7.93 39.31
C LEU A 396 -47.67 6.61 40.10
N ILE A 397 -48.89 6.05 40.14
CA ILE A 397 -49.17 4.76 40.82
C ILE A 397 -50.09 3.83 40.00
N ASP A 398 -49.56 3.23 38.93
CA ASP A 398 -49.87 1.84 38.58
C ASP A 398 -48.65 1.19 37.90
N PHE A 399 -48.08 0.18 38.55
CA PHE A 399 -46.83 -0.48 38.13
C PHE A 399 -47.05 -1.82 37.41
N GLU A 400 -48.27 -2.39 37.45
CA GLU A 400 -48.60 -3.63 36.72
C GLU A 400 -48.85 -3.34 35.23
N SER A 401 -49.29 -2.11 34.92
CA SER A 401 -49.44 -1.58 33.56
C SER A 401 -48.14 -1.59 32.72
N TRP A 402 -46.96 -1.49 33.34
CA TRP A 402 -45.67 -1.47 32.64
C TRP A 402 -45.25 -2.84 32.07
N PHE A 403 -45.93 -3.92 32.48
CA PHE A 403 -45.59 -5.31 32.17
C PHE A 403 -46.74 -6.10 31.56
N SER A 404 -47.85 -5.43 31.21
CA SER A 404 -49.02 -6.02 30.55
C SER A 404 -49.47 -5.11 29.41
N VAL A 405 -49.39 -5.58 28.16
CA VAL A 405 -49.80 -4.82 26.98
C VAL A 405 -51.33 -4.77 26.87
N PRO A 406 -51.97 -3.59 26.70
CA PRO A 406 -53.37 -3.52 26.30
C PRO A 406 -53.53 -4.07 24.88
N ALA A 407 -54.38 -5.07 24.70
CA ALA A 407 -54.56 -5.72 23.41
C ALA A 407 -55.51 -4.93 22.50
N ASP A 408 -54.96 -4.10 21.62
CA ASP A 408 -55.60 -3.63 20.39
C ASP A 408 -54.56 -3.42 19.29
N ASN A 409 -54.96 -3.61 18.04
CA ASN A 409 -54.12 -3.48 16.84
C ASN A 409 -54.21 -2.08 16.20
N ASP A 410 -53.35 -1.86 15.20
CA ASP A 410 -53.50 -0.85 14.14
C ASP A 410 -53.47 0.65 14.53
N CYS A 411 -52.26 1.22 14.62
CA CYS A 411 -51.93 2.49 13.93
C CYS A 411 -50.42 2.78 13.89
N TRP A 412 -49.92 3.19 12.72
CA TRP A 412 -48.58 3.79 12.55
C TRP A 412 -48.73 5.32 12.37
N PRO A 413 -48.02 6.16 13.15
CA PRO A 413 -47.83 7.58 12.84
C PRO A 413 -46.52 7.81 12.09
N ASP A 414 -46.56 8.61 11.02
CA ASP A 414 -45.35 9.15 10.38
C ASP A 414 -44.56 10.07 11.32
N LEU A 415 -43.22 10.04 11.23
CA LEU A 415 -42.30 10.90 11.98
C LEU A 415 -41.43 11.75 11.04
N THR A 416 -42.05 12.75 10.41
CA THR A 416 -41.40 13.75 9.56
C THR A 416 -41.52 15.16 10.17
N CYS A 417 -40.72 15.45 11.20
CA CYS A 417 -40.56 16.84 11.68
C CYS A 417 -39.20 17.13 12.35
N TYR A 418 -38.80 18.41 12.22
CA TYR A 418 -37.65 19.11 12.81
C TYR A 418 -36.34 19.17 12.01
N ASP A 419 -36.32 20.14 11.08
CA ASP A 419 -35.11 20.72 10.49
C ASP A 419 -34.24 21.47 11.52
N GLN A 420 -32.97 21.68 11.17
CA GLN A 420 -32.01 22.47 11.95
C GLN A 420 -31.93 23.92 11.46
N ASP A 421 -31.81 24.85 12.40
CA ASP A 421 -31.60 26.27 12.11
C ASP A 421 -30.10 26.61 12.18
N PHE A 422 -29.46 26.77 11.02
CA PHE A 422 -28.09 27.28 10.88
C PHE A 422 -28.04 28.28 9.72
N SER A 423 -27.64 29.52 10.01
CA SER A 423 -27.62 30.60 9.01
C SER A 423 -26.40 31.53 9.20
N VAL A 424 -26.01 32.17 8.08
CA VAL A 424 -25.01 33.25 7.94
C VAL A 424 -23.55 32.87 8.35
N LEU A 425 -22.51 33.05 7.54
CA LEU A 425 -22.16 34.18 6.66
C LEU A 425 -21.31 33.77 5.43
N ASP A 426 -21.62 34.38 4.27
CA ASP A 426 -20.65 34.63 3.21
C ASP A 426 -19.59 35.67 3.64
N ILE A 427 -18.41 35.67 3.00
CA ILE A 427 -17.78 36.92 2.50
C ILE A 427 -16.73 36.63 1.41
N VAL A 428 -16.98 37.26 0.26
CA VAL A 428 -16.10 37.71 -0.84
C VAL A 428 -14.58 37.54 -0.64
N GLY A 429 -13.92 36.91 -1.63
CA GLY A 429 -12.48 37.01 -1.85
C GLY A 429 -12.11 37.83 -3.11
N PRO A 430 -10.88 38.37 -3.20
CA PRO A 430 -10.31 38.93 -4.44
C PRO A 430 -9.27 38.00 -5.09
N SER A 431 -8.98 38.21 -6.37
CA SER A 431 -7.93 37.54 -7.14
C SER A 431 -6.63 38.36 -7.22
N VAL A 432 -5.51 37.72 -7.63
CA VAL A 432 -4.54 38.22 -8.65
C VAL A 432 -3.39 37.22 -8.88
N THR A 433 -2.81 37.30 -10.08
CA THR A 433 -1.87 36.45 -10.82
C THR A 433 -0.60 35.89 -10.16
N GLU A 434 -0.23 34.70 -10.63
CA GLU A 434 1.11 34.17 -11.00
C GLU A 434 2.41 34.83 -10.45
N GLY A 435 3.28 34.00 -9.88
CA GLY A 435 4.69 34.27 -9.58
C GLY A 435 5.40 32.98 -9.14
N SER A 436 6.68 32.79 -9.50
CA SER A 436 7.37 31.50 -9.39
C SER A 436 8.42 31.41 -8.26
N MET A 437 8.94 30.18 -8.06
CA MET A 437 10.07 29.76 -7.22
C MET A 437 9.86 29.64 -5.70
N GLN A 438 10.23 28.45 -5.19
CA GLN A 438 10.24 28.06 -3.77
C GLN A 438 11.21 28.88 -2.92
N LYS A 439 10.83 29.17 -1.67
CA LYS A 439 11.76 29.22 -0.52
C LYS A 439 11.03 29.25 0.83
N SER A 440 11.61 28.55 1.82
CA SER A 440 11.54 28.88 3.25
C SER A 440 10.15 29.09 3.91
N TRP A 441 9.43 27.99 4.20
CA TRP A 441 8.28 28.04 5.12
C TRP A 441 8.64 27.70 6.59
N ASP A 442 9.54 26.73 6.83
CA ASP A 442 9.95 26.29 8.19
C ASP A 442 10.66 27.33 9.07
N THR A 443 11.01 28.51 8.55
CA THR A 443 11.67 29.58 9.32
C THR A 443 10.94 30.92 9.25
N GLN A 444 9.60 30.91 9.22
CA GLN A 444 8.85 32.09 9.62
C GLN A 444 9.12 32.44 11.10
N LYS A 445 9.73 33.61 11.31
CA LYS A 445 9.83 34.25 12.63
C LYS A 445 8.44 34.37 13.25
N ARG A 446 8.33 34.17 14.56
CA ARG A 446 7.16 34.58 15.36
C ARG A 446 7.00 36.10 15.33
N ASN A 447 6.40 36.64 14.28
CA ASN A 447 5.97 38.04 14.23
C ASN A 447 4.63 38.19 14.96
N ALA A 448 4.50 39.27 15.72
CA ALA A 448 3.44 39.42 16.71
C ALA A 448 2.13 39.96 16.12
N SER A 449 1.07 39.14 16.14
CA SER A 449 -0.32 39.58 16.42
C SER A 449 -1.35 38.42 16.46
N LEU A 450 -0.97 37.21 16.91
CA LEU A 450 -1.98 36.21 17.27
C LEU A 450 -2.80 36.72 18.48
N PRO A 451 -4.12 36.43 18.55
CA PRO A 451 -4.94 36.83 19.68
C PRO A 451 -4.47 36.16 20.99
N GLN A 452 -4.99 36.65 22.13
CA GLN A 452 -4.61 36.15 23.45
C GLN A 452 -4.63 34.60 23.52
N PRO A 453 -3.74 33.94 24.27
CA PRO A 453 -3.70 32.48 24.34
C PRO A 453 -5.06 31.88 24.74
N ASN A 454 -5.83 32.56 25.59
CA ASN A 454 -7.20 32.20 25.95
C ASN A 454 -8.15 32.13 24.75
N ILE A 455 -7.99 32.97 23.72
CA ILE A 455 -8.84 32.94 22.51
C ILE A 455 -8.46 31.75 21.63
N THR A 456 -7.16 31.49 21.43
CA THR A 456 -6.69 30.29 20.71
C THR A 456 -7.10 29.01 21.44
N GLU A 457 -7.12 29.02 22.78
CA GLU A 457 -7.52 27.88 23.59
C GLU A 457 -9.05 27.71 23.66
N VAL A 458 -9.84 28.78 23.74
CA VAL A 458 -11.31 28.71 23.60
C VAL A 458 -11.72 28.27 22.20
N TYR A 459 -11.06 28.78 21.16
CA TYR A 459 -11.28 28.29 19.80
C TYR A 459 -10.94 26.81 19.67
N ARG A 460 -9.80 26.36 20.24
CA ARG A 460 -9.46 24.94 20.31
C ARG A 460 -10.52 24.13 21.08
N ARG A 461 -10.97 24.58 22.25
CA ARG A 461 -12.02 23.91 23.06
C ARG A 461 -13.40 23.87 22.37
N ASN A 462 -13.65 24.75 21.40
CA ASN A 462 -14.90 24.79 20.63
C ASN A 462 -14.82 24.05 19.29
N GLN A 463 -13.63 23.82 18.74
CA GLN A 463 -13.42 23.10 17.47
C GLN A 463 -12.99 21.65 17.66
N VAL A 464 -12.22 21.39 18.71
CA VAL A 464 -11.97 20.04 19.22
C VAL A 464 -13.18 19.66 20.09
N PRO A 465 -13.70 18.41 20.03
CA PRO A 465 -14.69 17.93 20.98
C PRO A 465 -14.23 18.10 22.44
N GLU A 466 -15.12 17.95 23.42
CA GLU A 466 -14.71 17.89 24.83
C GLU A 466 -13.93 16.60 25.15
N ILE A 467 -12.66 16.57 24.76
CA ILE A 467 -11.70 15.51 25.03
C ILE A 467 -11.49 15.40 26.54
N ASP A 468 -11.99 14.31 27.11
CA ASP A 468 -11.20 13.65 28.15
C ASP A 468 -10.05 12.92 27.44
N LYS A 469 -8.81 13.17 27.90
CA LYS A 469 -7.58 12.58 27.34
C LYS A 469 -7.59 11.06 27.45
N ASP A 470 -8.40 10.53 28.35
CA ASP A 470 -8.59 9.12 28.61
C ASP A 470 -9.64 8.45 27.68
N ALA A 471 -10.27 9.19 26.77
CA ALA A 471 -11.34 8.70 25.87
C ALA A 471 -11.01 7.35 25.21
N VAL A 472 -11.94 6.39 25.30
CA VAL A 472 -11.73 4.97 24.94
C VAL A 472 -12.28 4.60 23.55
N GLU A 473 -12.80 5.57 22.81
CA GLU A 473 -13.31 5.36 21.46
C GLU A 473 -12.15 5.07 20.48
N PRO A 474 -12.19 3.99 19.68
CA PRO A 474 -11.05 3.63 18.82
C PRO A 474 -10.67 4.69 17.78
N ARG A 475 -11.65 5.45 17.31
CA ARG A 475 -11.49 6.56 16.35
C ARG A 475 -10.96 7.84 16.99
N HIS A 476 -10.90 7.92 18.33
CA HIS A 476 -10.45 9.12 19.02
C HIS A 476 -8.94 9.12 19.23
N TYR A 477 -8.22 9.83 18.36
CA TYR A 477 -6.77 9.97 18.36
C TYR A 477 -6.41 11.46 18.45
N ASP A 478 -5.57 11.83 19.42
CA ASP A 478 -4.96 13.16 19.55
C ASP A 478 -3.46 13.00 19.28
N PRO A 479 -2.95 13.43 18.11
CA PRO A 479 -1.56 13.16 17.71
C PRO A 479 -0.58 13.92 18.59
N ALA A 480 0.32 13.18 19.23
CA ALA A 480 1.43 13.70 20.01
C ALA A 480 2.61 14.04 19.08
N ARG A 481 3.85 13.74 19.49
CA ARG A 481 4.97 13.74 18.54
C ARG A 481 4.91 12.47 17.72
N ALA A 482 5.24 12.59 16.44
CA ALA A 482 5.32 11.43 15.55
C ALA A 482 6.34 10.36 15.99
N GLU A 483 7.25 10.71 16.90
CA GLU A 483 8.20 9.80 17.59
C GLU A 483 7.52 8.99 18.71
N ASP A 484 6.58 9.59 19.45
CA ASP A 484 5.85 8.97 20.57
C ASP A 484 4.72 8.06 20.05
N ASP A 485 4.01 8.51 19.00
CA ASP A 485 2.87 7.80 18.41
C ASP A 485 3.28 6.65 17.47
N ALA A 486 4.41 6.79 16.77
CA ALA A 486 4.86 5.81 15.77
C ALA A 486 5.94 4.88 16.35
N GLN A 487 5.55 4.05 17.32
CA GLN A 487 6.41 3.02 17.94
C GLN A 487 6.66 1.82 16.99
N LEU A 488 7.29 2.13 15.86
CA LEU A 488 7.50 1.24 14.73
C LEU A 488 8.79 0.45 14.94
N ILE A 489 8.67 -0.67 15.65
CA ILE A 489 9.77 -1.53 16.08
C ILE A 489 9.67 -2.86 15.33
N PHE A 490 10.70 -3.20 14.56
CA PHE A 490 11.00 -4.59 14.17
C PHE A 490 12.01 -5.15 15.18
N PRO A 491 11.56 -5.91 16.20
CA PRO A 491 12.40 -6.35 17.32
C PRO A 491 13.32 -7.50 16.90
N ASP A 492 14.31 -7.81 17.74
CA ASP A 492 15.13 -9.01 17.53
C ASP A 492 14.33 -10.30 17.74
N LEU A 493 13.97 -10.94 16.63
CA LEU A 493 13.31 -12.25 16.60
C LEU A 493 14.28 -13.39 16.21
N THR A 494 15.60 -13.15 16.20
CA THR A 494 16.62 -14.20 16.00
C THR A 494 16.87 -15.02 17.25
N VAL A 495 16.49 -14.50 18.42
CA VAL A 495 16.64 -15.13 19.75
C VAL A 495 15.46 -16.00 20.17
N ILE A 496 14.41 -16.11 19.35
CA ILE A 496 13.21 -16.90 19.66
C ILE A 496 13.57 -18.40 19.66
N PRO A 497 13.17 -19.18 20.70
CA PRO A 497 13.38 -20.62 20.73
C PRO A 497 12.81 -21.31 19.49
N ARG A 498 13.59 -22.24 18.93
CA ARG A 498 13.19 -23.01 17.74
C ARG A 498 11.88 -23.80 17.96
N GLU A 499 11.66 -24.29 19.17
CA GLU A 499 10.44 -25.02 19.56
C GLU A 499 9.18 -24.13 19.43
N ASP A 500 9.26 -22.85 19.78
CA ASP A 500 8.15 -21.90 19.66
C ASP A 500 7.82 -21.60 18.18
N ILE A 501 8.85 -21.50 17.33
CA ILE A 501 8.68 -21.30 15.88
C ILE A 501 8.10 -22.56 15.22
N GLU A 502 8.56 -23.76 15.62
CA GLU A 502 8.05 -25.03 15.10
C GLU A 502 6.62 -25.33 15.56
N ALA A 503 6.19 -24.83 16.72
CA ALA A 503 4.79 -24.90 17.17
C ALA A 503 3.82 -24.12 16.27
N GLU A 504 4.29 -23.07 15.58
CA GLU A 504 3.50 -22.25 14.64
C GLU A 504 3.70 -22.64 13.15
N ASN A 505 4.67 -23.49 12.81
CA ASN A 505 4.93 -23.93 11.43
C ASN A 505 4.01 -25.09 11.00
N LEU A 506 2.78 -24.77 10.57
CA LEU A 506 1.73 -25.74 10.25
C LEU A 506 1.78 -26.34 8.81
N ALA A 507 2.85 -26.10 8.05
CA ALA A 507 3.12 -26.70 6.73
C ALA A 507 1.91 -26.72 5.75
N HIS A 508 1.20 -25.59 5.66
CA HIS A 508 0.00 -25.39 4.85
C HIS A 508 0.25 -24.90 3.41
N VAL A 509 1.39 -24.24 3.19
CA VAL A 509 1.90 -23.75 1.90
C VAL A 509 3.43 -23.86 1.86
N GLU A 510 4.04 -23.60 0.70
CA GLU A 510 5.49 -23.50 0.51
C GLU A 510 6.17 -22.63 1.59
N GLU A 511 7.38 -23.01 2.03
CA GLU A 511 8.10 -22.25 3.07
C GLU A 511 8.64 -20.92 2.53
N VAL A 512 8.74 -19.90 3.38
CA VAL A 512 9.29 -18.59 3.01
C VAL A 512 10.81 -18.67 2.84
N SER A 513 11.33 -18.30 1.66
CA SER A 513 12.78 -18.30 1.40
C SER A 513 13.49 -17.14 2.12
N ALA A 514 14.80 -17.30 2.37
CA ALA A 514 15.63 -16.24 2.92
C ALA A 514 15.67 -14.98 2.02
N GLU A 515 15.52 -15.15 0.71
CA GLU A 515 15.54 -14.05 -0.27
C GLU A 515 14.37 -13.07 -0.04
N VAL A 516 13.18 -13.58 0.30
CA VAL A 516 12.01 -12.76 0.66
C VAL A 516 12.34 -11.87 1.86
N THR A 517 13.08 -12.41 2.84
CA THR A 517 13.51 -11.66 4.04
C THR A 517 14.48 -10.53 3.66
N SER A 518 15.48 -10.82 2.83
CA SER A 518 16.45 -9.82 2.32
C SER A 518 15.78 -8.71 1.51
N ILE A 519 14.85 -9.05 0.60
CA ILE A 519 14.12 -8.07 -0.22
C ILE A 519 13.25 -7.14 0.64
N VAL A 520 12.63 -7.68 1.70
CA VAL A 520 11.87 -6.88 2.66
C VAL A 520 12.80 -5.95 3.45
N PHE A 521 13.98 -6.42 3.88
CA PHE A 521 14.98 -5.60 4.58
C PHE A 521 15.52 -4.45 3.71
N GLU A 522 15.95 -4.75 2.48
CA GLU A 522 16.43 -3.74 1.53
C GLU A 522 15.38 -2.64 1.29
N LEU A 523 14.11 -3.02 1.13
CA LEU A 523 13.06 -2.04 0.88
C LEU A 523 12.61 -1.31 2.15
N ALA A 524 12.64 -1.94 3.32
CA ALA A 524 12.38 -1.24 4.57
C ALA A 524 13.43 -0.14 4.83
N ASN A 525 14.69 -0.44 4.54
CA ASN A 525 15.78 0.54 4.59
C ASN A 525 15.58 1.66 3.55
N ASP A 526 15.18 1.33 2.31
CA ASP A 526 14.84 2.32 1.28
C ASP A 526 13.66 3.24 1.69
N MET A 527 12.64 2.68 2.32
CA MET A 527 11.41 3.39 2.72
C MET A 527 11.54 4.24 3.98
N GLN A 528 12.58 4.03 4.81
CA GLN A 528 12.91 4.96 5.91
C GLN A 528 13.84 6.10 5.47
N LEU A 529 14.65 5.90 4.43
CA LEU A 529 15.61 6.90 3.93
C LEU A 529 15.00 7.92 2.96
N LYS A 530 13.91 7.59 2.26
CA LYS A 530 13.32 8.43 1.18
C LYS A 530 12.10 9.26 1.59
N SER A 531 11.87 9.45 2.89
CA SER A 531 10.52 9.40 3.43
C SER A 531 10.02 10.66 4.11
N ASN A 532 8.75 11.02 3.85
CA ASN A 532 7.98 11.97 4.65
C ASN A 532 7.34 11.29 5.90
N TYR A 533 7.75 10.08 6.24
CA TYR A 533 7.19 9.27 7.32
C TYR A 533 8.26 9.02 8.42
N PRO A 534 7.88 8.83 9.70
CA PRO A 534 8.83 8.58 10.80
C PRO A 534 9.74 7.37 10.54
N GLN A 535 10.99 7.43 10.95
CA GLN A 535 11.91 6.28 10.84
C GLN A 535 11.45 5.11 11.74
N PHE A 536 11.93 3.90 11.45
CA PHE A 536 11.73 2.76 12.35
C PHE A 536 12.66 2.93 13.55
N ILE A 537 12.16 2.71 14.78
CA ILE A 537 12.95 2.80 16.01
C ILE A 537 14.00 1.68 16.03
N GLU A 538 13.62 0.50 15.53
CA GLU A 538 14.50 -0.63 15.29
C GLU A 538 14.10 -1.35 14.01
N LEU A 539 15.08 -1.80 13.22
CA LEU A 539 14.88 -2.43 11.92
C LEU A 539 15.58 -3.80 11.83
N ARG A 540 15.12 -4.78 12.62
CA ARG A 540 15.50 -6.20 12.46
C ARG A 540 14.33 -6.98 11.84
N ILE A 541 14.27 -7.05 10.51
CA ILE A 541 13.21 -7.80 9.81
C ILE A 541 13.21 -9.27 10.31
N PRO A 542 12.03 -9.87 10.58
CA PRO A 542 11.96 -11.22 11.16
C PRO A 542 12.65 -12.26 10.28
N PRO A 543 13.38 -13.22 10.86
CA PRO A 543 14.09 -14.24 10.08
C PRO A 543 13.08 -15.15 9.37
N ALA A 544 13.49 -15.73 8.23
CA ALA A 544 12.63 -16.53 7.36
C ALA A 544 11.79 -17.61 8.07
N PRO A 545 12.27 -18.35 9.10
CA PRO A 545 11.43 -19.30 9.84
C PRO A 545 10.25 -18.67 10.58
N VAL A 546 10.41 -17.44 11.11
CA VAL A 546 9.33 -16.70 11.78
C VAL A 546 8.32 -16.15 10.77
N LEU A 547 8.80 -15.59 9.65
CA LEU A 547 7.92 -15.21 8.54
C LEU A 547 7.15 -16.41 7.98
N ASN A 548 7.79 -17.58 7.90
CA ASN A 548 7.16 -18.83 7.48
C ASN A 548 6.04 -19.23 8.45
N ALA A 549 6.34 -19.35 9.76
CA ALA A 549 5.36 -19.67 10.79
C ALA A 549 4.11 -18.77 10.69
N TRP A 550 4.30 -17.46 10.57
CA TRP A 550 3.19 -16.52 10.39
C TRP A 550 2.42 -16.72 9.07
N VAL A 551 3.10 -17.01 7.94
CA VAL A 551 2.42 -17.41 6.70
C VAL A 551 1.57 -18.68 6.89
N GLN A 552 2.03 -19.66 7.67
CA GLN A 552 1.23 -20.85 7.96
C GLN A 552 0.01 -20.53 8.84
N LEU A 553 0.16 -19.67 9.86
CA LEU A 553 -0.96 -19.19 10.70
C LEU A 553 -2.04 -18.46 9.88
N TYR A 554 -1.66 -17.67 8.87
CA TYR A 554 -2.63 -17.07 7.94
C TYR A 554 -3.50 -18.15 7.27
N PHE A 555 -2.90 -19.26 6.83
CA PHE A 555 -3.59 -20.33 6.10
C PHE A 555 -4.37 -21.33 6.99
N GLU A 556 -4.23 -21.27 8.32
CA GLU A 556 -5.00 -22.04 9.32
C GLU A 556 -6.10 -21.17 9.96
N HIS A 557 -5.80 -19.91 10.30
CA HIS A 557 -6.69 -19.06 11.08
C HIS A 557 -7.45 -18.06 10.22
N PHE A 558 -6.79 -17.23 9.42
CA PHE A 558 -7.46 -16.18 8.64
C PHE A 558 -8.18 -16.73 7.39
N HIS A 559 -7.45 -17.50 6.58
CA HIS A 559 -7.87 -17.92 5.25
C HIS A 559 -9.22 -18.67 5.22
N PRO A 560 -9.55 -19.60 6.15
CA PRO A 560 -10.85 -20.28 6.14
C PRO A 560 -12.06 -19.36 6.35
N MET A 561 -11.87 -18.16 6.92
CA MET A 561 -12.95 -17.18 7.10
C MET A 561 -12.95 -16.11 6.01
N PHE A 562 -11.79 -15.78 5.44
CA PHE A 562 -11.65 -14.75 4.42
C PHE A 562 -10.81 -15.24 3.22
N PRO A 563 -11.33 -16.20 2.44
CA PRO A 563 -10.55 -16.94 1.44
C PRO A 563 -10.31 -16.14 0.14
N VAL A 564 -9.37 -15.19 0.20
CA VAL A 564 -9.04 -14.24 -0.90
C VAL A 564 -7.80 -14.61 -1.74
N LEU A 565 -7.06 -15.64 -1.33
CA LEU A 565 -5.95 -16.27 -2.05
C LEU A 565 -6.29 -17.73 -2.36
N HIS A 566 -5.73 -18.29 -3.44
CA HIS A 566 -5.94 -19.69 -3.81
C HIS A 566 -4.87 -20.56 -3.14
N LYS A 567 -5.18 -21.18 -2.00
CA LYS A 567 -4.22 -21.94 -1.18
C LYS A 567 -3.43 -23.00 -1.97
N PRO A 568 -4.02 -23.81 -2.88
CA PRO A 568 -3.26 -24.82 -3.63
C PRO A 568 -2.23 -24.30 -4.64
N THR A 569 -2.26 -23.01 -4.99
CA THR A 569 -1.25 -22.40 -5.89
C THR A 569 -0.64 -21.13 -5.31
N PHE A 570 -0.71 -20.93 -3.99
CA PHE A 570 0.05 -19.88 -3.33
C PHE A 570 1.49 -20.36 -3.14
N SER A 571 2.40 -19.76 -3.89
CA SER A 571 3.83 -20.01 -3.83
C SER A 571 4.54 -18.82 -3.19
N THR A 572 5.42 -19.07 -2.24
CA THR A 572 6.22 -18.02 -1.56
C THR A 572 7.33 -17.50 -2.47
N SER A 573 7.94 -18.37 -3.26
CA SER A 573 8.98 -18.02 -4.25
C SER A 573 8.39 -17.38 -5.52
N GLY A 574 7.21 -17.80 -5.96
CA GLY A 574 6.52 -17.27 -7.14
C GLY A 574 5.64 -16.02 -6.90
N SER A 575 5.37 -15.66 -5.65
CA SER A 575 4.57 -14.47 -5.30
C SER A 575 5.44 -13.21 -5.16
N ASN A 576 4.80 -12.03 -5.25
CA ASN A 576 5.49 -10.80 -4.90
C ASN A 576 5.82 -10.78 -3.38
N PRO A 577 7.07 -10.46 -2.97
CA PRO A 577 7.47 -10.41 -1.56
C PRO A 577 6.57 -9.55 -0.65
N PHE A 578 5.91 -8.50 -1.17
CA PHE A 578 4.99 -7.68 -0.37
C PHE A 578 3.61 -8.31 -0.17
N LEU A 579 3.18 -9.20 -1.08
CA LEU A 579 2.02 -10.04 -0.81
C LEU A 579 2.36 -11.10 0.25
N VAL A 580 3.54 -11.72 0.17
CA VAL A 580 4.03 -12.65 1.22
C VAL A 580 4.15 -11.94 2.56
N LEU A 581 4.68 -10.70 2.59
CA LEU A 581 4.78 -9.90 3.80
C LEU A 581 3.41 -9.50 4.36
N ALA A 582 2.42 -9.19 3.52
CA ALA A 582 1.05 -8.90 3.98
C ALA A 582 0.31 -10.14 4.50
N VAL A 583 0.55 -11.30 3.88
CA VAL A 583 0.10 -12.61 4.39
C VAL A 583 0.74 -12.90 5.75
N ALA A 584 2.07 -12.70 5.88
CA ALA A 584 2.79 -12.86 7.14
C ALA A 584 2.32 -11.87 8.23
N ALA A 585 2.03 -10.61 7.87
CA ALA A 585 1.57 -9.61 8.83
C ALA A 585 0.17 -9.96 9.39
N ILE A 586 -0.76 -10.38 8.53
CA ILE A 586 -2.06 -10.91 8.94
C ILE A 586 -1.93 -12.28 9.65
N GLY A 587 -0.85 -13.03 9.40
CA GLY A 587 -0.50 -14.23 10.15
C GLY A 587 -0.03 -13.95 11.58
N ALA A 588 0.84 -12.95 11.74
CA ALA A 588 1.44 -12.53 13.02
C ALA A 588 0.40 -12.07 14.06
N HIS A 589 -0.77 -11.62 13.60
CA HIS A 589 -1.94 -11.38 14.44
C HIS A 589 -2.32 -12.59 15.31
N PHE A 590 -2.13 -13.81 14.81
CA PHE A 590 -2.50 -15.05 15.50
C PHE A 590 -1.32 -15.73 16.22
N SER A 591 -0.15 -15.09 16.25
CA SER A 591 1.07 -15.64 16.84
C SER A 591 1.16 -15.35 18.35
N ASP A 592 1.58 -16.34 19.12
CA ASP A 592 1.93 -16.20 20.55
C ASP A 592 3.44 -15.88 20.73
N ILE A 593 4.24 -15.83 19.65
CA ILE A 593 5.68 -15.47 19.69
C ILE A 593 5.88 -14.07 20.30
N GLN A 594 6.74 -13.99 21.31
CA GLN A 594 7.10 -12.75 21.98
C GLN A 594 7.71 -11.76 20.98
N GLY A 595 7.04 -10.62 20.75
CA GLY A 595 7.46 -9.58 19.82
C GLY A 595 6.66 -9.51 18.51
N ALA A 596 5.72 -10.43 18.26
CA ALA A 596 4.84 -10.37 17.09
C ALA A 596 4.02 -9.06 17.01
N GLN A 597 3.47 -8.57 18.13
CA GLN A 597 2.59 -7.39 18.19
C GLN A 597 3.24 -6.02 17.87
N PRO A 598 4.47 -5.68 18.31
CA PRO A 598 5.18 -4.52 17.76
C PRO A 598 5.60 -4.76 16.29
N CYS A 599 6.09 -5.96 15.97
CA CYS A 599 6.57 -6.29 14.63
C CYS A 599 5.47 -6.14 13.56
N LEU A 600 4.26 -6.68 13.79
CA LEU A 600 3.17 -6.63 12.82
C LEU A 600 2.72 -5.18 12.55
N ARG A 601 2.82 -4.28 13.54
CA ARG A 601 2.54 -2.85 13.34
C ARG A 601 3.60 -2.19 12.47
N ALA A 602 4.88 -2.52 12.67
CA ALA A 602 5.95 -2.09 11.78
C ALA A 602 5.82 -2.66 10.35
N MET A 603 5.38 -3.92 10.20
CA MET A 603 5.07 -4.55 8.91
C MET A 603 3.90 -3.85 8.21
N HIS A 604 2.78 -3.61 8.90
CA HIS A 604 1.61 -2.95 8.32
C HIS A 604 1.91 -1.51 7.89
N GLU A 605 2.67 -0.74 8.68
CA GLU A 605 3.15 0.58 8.27
C GLU A 605 4.10 0.48 7.06
N LEU A 606 5.06 -0.46 7.04
CA LEU A 606 5.97 -0.65 5.90
C LEU A 606 5.21 -0.94 4.60
N ILE A 607 4.22 -1.84 4.65
CA ILE A 607 3.36 -2.17 3.50
C ILE A 607 2.55 -0.93 3.07
N ARG A 608 1.98 -0.17 4.01
CA ARG A 608 1.26 1.08 3.72
C ARG A 608 2.13 2.10 2.98
N ARG A 609 3.37 2.29 3.46
CA ARG A 609 4.36 3.20 2.83
C ARG A 609 4.70 2.75 1.40
N TYR A 610 5.03 1.48 1.22
CA TYR A 610 5.43 0.95 -0.08
C TYR A 610 4.28 0.96 -1.10
N THR A 611 3.06 0.65 -0.66
CA THR A 611 1.87 0.66 -1.53
C THR A 611 1.49 2.07 -1.97
N SER A 612 1.52 3.08 -1.07
CA SER A 612 1.39 4.51 -1.40
C SER A 612 2.47 4.95 -2.40
N TYR A 613 3.75 4.71 -2.09
CA TYR A 613 4.87 5.03 -2.98
C TYR A 613 4.71 4.42 -4.38
N THR A 614 4.30 3.15 -4.46
CA THR A 614 4.13 2.45 -5.73
C THR A 614 2.88 2.91 -6.49
N CYS A 615 1.81 3.31 -5.78
CA CYS A 615 0.63 3.94 -6.38
C CYS A 615 0.95 5.26 -7.08
N GLU A 616 1.79 6.10 -6.47
CA GLU A 616 2.16 7.40 -7.01
C GLU A 616 3.30 7.31 -8.04
N LYS A 617 4.45 6.77 -7.65
CA LYS A 617 5.70 6.82 -8.43
C LYS A 617 5.85 5.71 -9.45
N LEU A 618 5.10 4.61 -9.31
CA LEU A 618 5.23 3.40 -10.15
C LEU A 618 3.85 2.90 -10.61
N ASN A 619 2.97 3.81 -11.03
CA ASN A 619 1.55 3.58 -11.32
C ASN A 619 1.24 2.50 -12.39
N LEU A 620 2.26 2.04 -13.14
CA LEU A 620 2.18 0.85 -14.00
C LEU A 620 1.98 -0.44 -13.19
N ARG A 621 2.74 -0.61 -12.08
CA ARG A 621 2.70 -1.79 -11.19
C ARG A 621 1.59 -1.72 -10.14
N SER A 622 1.16 -0.52 -9.75
CA SER A 622 0.11 -0.34 -8.72
C SER A 622 -1.23 -1.00 -9.06
N ARG A 623 -1.43 -1.36 -10.33
CA ARG A 623 -2.67 -1.95 -10.88
C ARG A 623 -2.64 -3.48 -10.93
N GLU A 624 -1.61 -4.14 -10.42
CA GLU A 624 -1.53 -5.61 -10.45
C GLU A 624 -2.41 -6.25 -9.36
N LEU A 625 -2.81 -7.52 -9.56
CA LEU A 625 -3.74 -8.17 -8.63
C LEU A 625 -3.09 -8.41 -7.26
N TRP A 626 -1.82 -8.82 -7.24
CA TRP A 626 -1.04 -8.98 -6.01
C TRP A 626 -0.96 -7.67 -5.21
N MET A 627 -0.83 -6.51 -5.87
CA MET A 627 -0.84 -5.20 -5.21
C MET A 627 -2.21 -4.91 -4.60
N THR A 628 -3.28 -5.22 -5.34
CA THR A 628 -4.65 -5.03 -4.87
C THR A 628 -4.96 -5.92 -3.66
N GLN A 629 -4.49 -7.18 -3.66
CA GLN A 629 -4.56 -8.12 -2.52
C GLN A 629 -3.68 -7.66 -1.35
N THR A 630 -2.50 -7.08 -1.63
CA THR A 630 -1.59 -6.52 -0.61
C THR A 630 -2.25 -5.35 0.13
N ILE A 631 -2.88 -4.42 -0.60
CA ILE A 631 -3.58 -3.26 -0.04
C ILE A 631 -4.83 -3.70 0.74
N LEU A 632 -5.59 -4.66 0.22
CA LEU A 632 -6.74 -5.29 0.90
C LEU A 632 -6.34 -5.85 2.28
N LEU A 633 -5.32 -6.71 2.33
CA LEU A 633 -4.83 -7.30 3.58
C LEU A 633 -4.23 -6.23 4.50
N ASN A 634 -3.52 -5.25 3.96
CA ASN A 634 -2.95 -4.16 4.74
C ASN A 634 -4.02 -3.32 5.46
N GLN A 635 -5.10 -2.97 4.75
CA GLN A 635 -6.25 -2.24 5.30
C GLN A 635 -6.93 -3.00 6.45
N LEU A 636 -7.17 -4.31 6.33
CA LEU A 636 -7.72 -5.11 7.43
C LEU A 636 -6.85 -5.05 8.69
N GLY A 637 -5.54 -5.27 8.56
CA GLY A 637 -4.64 -5.23 9.73
C GLY A 637 -4.60 -3.83 10.35
N LEU A 638 -4.57 -2.76 9.55
CA LEU A 638 -4.65 -1.39 10.07
C LEU A 638 -5.96 -1.16 10.85
N MET A 639 -7.12 -1.46 10.28
CA MET A 639 -8.46 -1.26 10.89
C MET A 639 -8.67 -2.01 12.22
N TYR A 640 -8.15 -3.24 12.34
CA TYR A 640 -8.42 -4.12 13.49
C TYR A 640 -7.19 -4.40 14.38
N SER A 641 -6.07 -3.71 14.12
CA SER A 641 -4.83 -3.73 14.92
C SER A 641 -5.03 -3.38 16.40
N GLY A 642 -6.01 -2.53 16.72
CA GLY A 642 -6.12 -1.89 18.03
C GLY A 642 -5.18 -0.68 18.22
N ASP A 643 -4.60 -0.19 17.13
CA ASP A 643 -3.74 0.98 17.11
C ASP A 643 -4.50 2.18 16.51
N ARG A 644 -4.65 3.27 17.28
CA ARG A 644 -5.53 4.39 16.91
C ARG A 644 -5.04 5.13 15.67
N ARG A 645 -3.72 5.35 15.59
CA ARG A 645 -3.03 5.93 14.43
C ARG A 645 -3.19 5.03 13.20
N ALA A 646 -3.12 3.70 13.37
CA ALA A 646 -3.37 2.77 12.27
C ALA A 646 -4.81 2.83 11.73
N LEU A 647 -5.82 2.99 12.61
CA LEU A 647 -7.22 3.15 12.19
C LEU A 647 -7.47 4.48 11.46
N GLU A 648 -6.90 5.59 11.94
CA GLU A 648 -6.93 6.89 11.22
C GLU A 648 -6.29 6.77 9.84
N LEU A 649 -5.11 6.14 9.74
CA LEU A 649 -4.46 5.88 8.46
C LEU A 649 -5.26 4.95 7.56
N ALA A 650 -6.02 4.01 8.11
CA ALA A 650 -6.93 3.17 7.34
C ALA A 650 -8.03 4.04 6.69
N GLU A 651 -8.70 4.89 7.48
CA GLU A 651 -9.73 5.85 7.04
C GLU A 651 -9.20 6.79 5.95
N ILE A 652 -8.03 7.41 6.15
CA ILE A 652 -7.36 8.28 5.17
C ILE A 652 -7.12 7.57 3.82
N PHE A 653 -6.80 6.27 3.82
CA PHE A 653 -6.50 5.49 2.62
C PHE A 653 -7.66 4.58 2.14
N GLN A 654 -8.87 4.68 2.71
CA GLN A 654 -10.04 3.83 2.40
C GLN A 654 -10.35 3.77 0.88
N ALA A 655 -10.27 4.91 0.20
CA ALA A 655 -10.62 5.01 -1.23
C ALA A 655 -9.61 4.29 -2.17
N VAL A 656 -8.41 3.92 -1.70
CA VAL A 656 -7.34 3.31 -2.52
C VAL A 656 -7.72 1.93 -3.10
N PRO A 657 -8.05 0.90 -2.28
CA PRO A 657 -8.45 -0.42 -2.80
C PRO A 657 -9.65 -0.33 -3.74
N VAL A 658 -10.69 0.44 -3.39
CA VAL A 658 -11.89 0.62 -4.21
C VAL A 658 -11.54 1.27 -5.56
N THR A 659 -10.69 2.30 -5.57
CA THR A 659 -10.24 2.97 -6.80
C THR A 659 -9.46 2.02 -7.72
N LEU A 660 -8.53 1.24 -7.17
CA LEU A 660 -7.77 0.25 -7.95
C LEU A 660 -8.69 -0.85 -8.50
N ALA A 661 -9.64 -1.33 -7.71
CA ALA A 661 -10.63 -2.32 -8.12
C ALA A 661 -11.55 -1.82 -9.24
N ARG A 662 -12.07 -0.59 -9.14
CA ARG A 662 -12.81 0.10 -10.24
C ARG A 662 -11.95 0.14 -11.51
N ARG A 663 -10.69 0.60 -11.42
CA ARG A 663 -9.76 0.68 -12.57
C ARG A 663 -9.38 -0.69 -13.15
N LYS A 664 -9.41 -1.77 -12.36
CA LYS A 664 -9.19 -3.16 -12.82
C LYS A 664 -10.47 -3.95 -13.16
N ARG A 665 -11.63 -3.29 -13.11
CA ARG A 665 -12.97 -3.86 -13.32
C ARG A 665 -13.24 -5.09 -12.46
N LEU A 666 -12.75 -5.11 -11.22
CA LEU A 666 -12.91 -6.27 -10.32
C LEU A 666 -14.35 -6.50 -9.86
N PHE A 667 -15.24 -5.51 -10.02
CA PHE A 667 -16.65 -5.59 -9.60
C PHE A 667 -17.63 -5.94 -10.71
N THR A 668 -17.21 -5.89 -11.98
CA THR A 668 -18.09 -5.96 -13.17
C THR A 668 -17.61 -6.89 -14.28
N ASN A 669 -16.42 -7.50 -14.17
CA ASN A 669 -15.80 -8.27 -15.26
C ASN A 669 -15.21 -9.61 -14.77
N THR A 670 -16.07 -10.63 -14.78
CA THR A 670 -15.77 -12.06 -14.59
C THR A 670 -15.95 -12.83 -15.90
N LEU A 671 -15.12 -13.84 -16.15
CA LEU A 671 -15.30 -14.82 -17.20
C LEU A 671 -16.50 -15.75 -16.87
N PRO A 672 -17.59 -15.76 -17.66
CA PRO A 672 -18.72 -16.65 -17.40
C PRO A 672 -18.31 -18.12 -17.55
N GLN A 673 -18.79 -18.99 -16.67
CA GLN A 673 -18.44 -20.43 -16.68
C GLN A 673 -18.73 -21.10 -18.04
N GLU A 674 -19.81 -20.70 -18.72
CA GLU A 674 -20.10 -21.13 -20.10
C GLU A 674 -18.97 -20.84 -21.09
N ARG A 675 -18.35 -19.65 -21.01
CA ARG A 675 -17.25 -19.29 -21.91
C ARG A 675 -16.00 -20.09 -21.59
N LEU A 676 -15.72 -20.31 -20.30
CA LEU A 676 -14.61 -21.13 -19.82
C LEU A 676 -14.74 -22.60 -20.29
N CYS A 677 -15.92 -23.20 -20.16
CA CYS A 677 -16.19 -24.56 -20.64
C CYS A 677 -16.01 -24.66 -22.17
N ARG A 678 -16.46 -23.66 -22.93
CA ARG A 678 -16.32 -23.57 -24.41
C ARG A 678 -14.90 -23.32 -24.93
N LEU A 679 -13.89 -23.07 -24.08
CA LEU A 679 -12.51 -22.95 -24.55
C LEU A 679 -11.98 -24.31 -25.03
N GLU A 680 -11.29 -24.35 -26.17
CA GLU A 680 -10.61 -25.54 -26.67
C GLU A 680 -9.23 -25.69 -26.01
N LEU A 681 -9.23 -25.81 -24.68
CA LEU A 681 -8.03 -25.88 -23.82
C LEU A 681 -7.99 -27.18 -23.01
N PRO A 682 -6.78 -27.70 -22.70
CA PRO A 682 -6.57 -28.74 -21.69
C PRO A 682 -7.19 -28.39 -20.34
N ILE A 683 -7.53 -29.43 -19.56
CA ILE A 683 -8.23 -29.27 -18.27
C ILE A 683 -7.39 -28.52 -17.22
N ALA A 684 -6.05 -28.63 -17.29
CA ALA A 684 -5.14 -27.87 -16.44
C ALA A 684 -5.20 -26.36 -16.74
N ASP A 685 -5.21 -25.99 -18.02
CA ASP A 685 -5.29 -24.58 -18.43
C ASP A 685 -6.68 -23.99 -18.13
N LYS A 686 -7.75 -24.77 -18.30
CA LYS A 686 -9.11 -24.38 -17.85
C LYS A 686 -9.17 -24.14 -16.34
N TRP A 687 -8.55 -25.00 -15.54
CA TRP A 687 -8.46 -24.82 -14.09
C TRP A 687 -7.64 -23.56 -13.74
N HIS A 688 -6.50 -23.34 -14.38
CA HIS A 688 -5.67 -22.15 -14.16
C HIS A 688 -6.41 -20.84 -14.53
N VAL A 689 -7.13 -20.80 -15.66
CA VAL A 689 -7.97 -19.65 -16.02
C VAL A 689 -9.13 -19.48 -15.03
N SER A 690 -9.71 -20.57 -14.49
CA SER A 690 -10.71 -20.50 -13.42
C SER A 690 -10.15 -19.87 -12.14
N ILE A 691 -8.93 -20.24 -11.75
CA ILE A 691 -8.24 -19.68 -10.58
C ILE A 691 -8.01 -18.17 -10.77
N LEU A 692 -7.53 -17.76 -11.94
CA LEU A 692 -7.25 -16.34 -12.23
C LEU A 692 -8.53 -15.47 -12.21
N ASP A 693 -9.66 -15.97 -12.72
CA ASP A 693 -10.93 -15.23 -12.66
C ASP A 693 -11.54 -15.23 -11.24
N GLU A 694 -11.51 -16.36 -10.54
CA GLU A 694 -12.06 -16.48 -9.18
C GLU A 694 -11.20 -15.71 -8.15
N GLN A 695 -9.86 -15.61 -8.32
CA GLN A 695 -9.02 -14.68 -7.54
C GLN A 695 -9.47 -13.22 -7.74
N ARG A 696 -9.72 -12.81 -8.99
CA ARG A 696 -10.19 -11.45 -9.29
C ARG A 696 -11.59 -11.18 -8.72
N ARG A 697 -12.48 -12.17 -8.81
CA ARG A 697 -13.84 -12.14 -8.25
C ARG A 697 -13.78 -11.98 -6.73
N ARG A 698 -13.08 -12.88 -6.03
CA ARG A 698 -12.92 -12.87 -4.56
C ARG A 698 -12.25 -11.58 -4.07
N ALA A 699 -11.23 -11.06 -4.77
CA ALA A 699 -10.67 -9.75 -4.45
C ALA A 699 -11.72 -8.61 -4.56
N GLY A 700 -12.60 -8.63 -5.57
CA GLY A 700 -13.70 -7.67 -5.69
C GLY A 700 -14.71 -7.75 -4.53
N PHE A 701 -15.19 -8.94 -4.19
CA PHE A 701 -16.11 -9.13 -3.05
C PHE A 701 -15.47 -8.75 -1.71
N ALA A 702 -14.18 -9.05 -1.51
CA ALA A 702 -13.45 -8.70 -0.30
C ALA A 702 -13.27 -7.18 -0.13
N ILE A 703 -13.01 -6.44 -1.21
CA ILE A 703 -12.91 -4.96 -1.16
C ILE A 703 -14.26 -4.34 -0.81
N TRP A 704 -15.35 -4.86 -1.37
CA TRP A 704 -16.71 -4.40 -1.02
C TRP A 704 -17.04 -4.68 0.45
N LEU A 705 -16.67 -5.85 0.98
CA LEU A 705 -16.84 -6.18 2.40
C LEU A 705 -16.06 -5.24 3.34
N ILE A 706 -14.83 -4.84 2.97
CA ILE A 706 -14.06 -3.87 3.76
C ILE A 706 -14.73 -2.49 3.73
N ASP A 707 -15.11 -2.00 2.54
CA ASP A 707 -15.72 -0.67 2.41
C ASP A 707 -17.09 -0.58 3.11
N ALA A 708 -17.88 -1.66 3.09
CA ALA A 708 -19.12 -1.77 3.87
C ALA A 708 -18.88 -1.88 5.38
N ALA A 709 -17.74 -2.45 5.82
CA ALA A 709 -17.41 -2.58 7.23
C ALA A 709 -17.03 -1.24 7.89
N TYR A 710 -16.59 -0.22 7.13
CA TYR A 710 -16.39 1.13 7.65
C TYR A 710 -17.69 1.72 8.24
N ASP A 711 -18.80 1.64 7.51
CA ASP A 711 -20.12 2.06 8.02
C ASP A 711 -20.60 1.19 9.18
N TYR A 712 -20.64 -0.14 8.99
CA TYR A 712 -21.27 -1.05 9.94
C TYR A 712 -20.51 -1.22 11.28
N ASN A 713 -19.17 -1.21 11.25
CA ASN A 713 -18.33 -1.40 12.45
C ASN A 713 -17.91 -0.08 13.12
N PHE A 714 -17.66 0.98 12.33
CA PHE A 714 -16.99 2.20 12.79
C PHE A 714 -17.83 3.48 12.59
N ASP A 715 -19.06 3.36 12.09
CA ASP A 715 -19.99 4.45 11.85
C ASP A 715 -19.43 5.54 10.91
N LEU A 716 -18.74 5.08 9.86
CA LEU A 716 -18.15 5.89 8.78
C LEU A 716 -18.99 5.83 7.48
N CYS A 717 -18.54 6.54 6.43
CA CYS A 717 -19.15 6.47 5.11
C CYS A 717 -18.51 5.38 4.25
N THR A 718 -19.28 4.76 3.34
CA THR A 718 -18.73 3.88 2.30
C THR A 718 -18.23 4.72 1.10
N THR A 719 -17.19 4.26 0.40
CA THR A 719 -16.69 4.88 -0.84
C THR A 719 -17.22 4.20 -2.12
N MET A 720 -17.97 3.10 -1.94
CA MET A 720 -18.62 2.27 -2.96
C MET A 720 -20.10 2.09 -2.64
N LYS A 721 -20.93 1.98 -3.69
CA LYS A 721 -22.34 1.60 -3.58
C LYS A 721 -22.56 0.11 -3.80
N ALA A 722 -23.64 -0.44 -3.25
CA ALA A 722 -23.97 -1.86 -3.40
C ALA A 722 -24.28 -2.29 -4.85
N ASP A 723 -24.79 -1.39 -5.69
CA ASP A 723 -25.11 -1.64 -7.10
C ASP A 723 -23.89 -1.64 -8.04
N GLU A 724 -22.70 -1.24 -7.56
CA GLU A 724 -21.44 -1.38 -8.29
C GLU A 724 -20.92 -2.83 -8.29
N LEU A 725 -21.35 -3.68 -7.35
CA LEU A 725 -20.96 -5.08 -7.25
C LEU A 725 -21.85 -5.98 -8.13
N GLN A 726 -21.52 -6.04 -9.42
CA GLN A 726 -22.35 -6.66 -10.46
C GLN A 726 -21.87 -8.06 -10.89
N ASN A 727 -20.72 -8.52 -10.39
CA ASN A 727 -20.24 -9.89 -10.55
C ASN A 727 -21.25 -10.95 -10.08
N CYS A 728 -21.10 -12.17 -10.58
CA CYS A 728 -21.66 -13.34 -9.92
C CYS A 728 -20.95 -13.61 -8.57
N PHE A 729 -21.64 -14.25 -7.63
CA PHE A 729 -21.08 -14.63 -6.32
C PHE A 729 -19.85 -15.54 -6.44
N PRO A 730 -18.94 -15.53 -5.45
CA PRO A 730 -17.84 -16.49 -5.37
C PRO A 730 -18.34 -17.95 -5.38
N GLN A 731 -17.56 -18.85 -5.97
CA GLN A 731 -17.88 -20.28 -6.01
C GLN A 731 -17.80 -20.89 -4.59
N GLN A 732 -18.45 -22.04 -4.38
CA GLN A 732 -18.33 -22.80 -3.12
C GLN A 732 -16.86 -23.12 -2.82
N ASP A 733 -16.43 -22.98 -1.56
CA ASP A 733 -15.01 -23.05 -1.21
C ASP A 733 -14.37 -24.42 -1.51
N GLY A 734 -15.12 -25.53 -1.43
CA GLY A 734 -14.60 -26.84 -1.86
C GLY A 734 -14.13 -26.91 -3.33
N ARG A 735 -14.70 -26.10 -4.24
CA ARG A 735 -14.22 -25.99 -5.64
C ARG A 735 -13.06 -25.00 -5.79
N TRP A 736 -12.95 -24.04 -4.86
CA TRP A 736 -11.85 -23.10 -4.76
C TRP A 736 -10.58 -23.77 -4.19
N ASP A 737 -10.72 -24.57 -3.14
CA ASP A 737 -9.61 -25.27 -2.48
C ASP A 737 -9.21 -26.58 -3.20
N ALA A 738 -9.71 -26.79 -4.41
CA ALA A 738 -9.45 -27.98 -5.23
C ALA A 738 -7.96 -28.08 -5.57
N SER A 739 -7.28 -29.10 -5.06
CA SER A 739 -5.80 -29.20 -5.08
C SER A 739 -5.17 -29.44 -6.45
N ASN A 740 -5.96 -29.76 -7.47
CA ASN A 740 -5.52 -29.99 -8.84
C ASN A 740 -6.71 -29.91 -9.82
N ALA A 741 -6.40 -29.83 -11.12
CA ALA A 741 -7.41 -29.72 -12.18
C ALA A 741 -8.41 -30.90 -12.22
N GLN A 742 -7.99 -32.10 -11.83
CA GLN A 742 -8.85 -33.28 -11.77
C GLN A 742 -9.84 -33.17 -10.59
N ALA A 743 -9.40 -32.72 -9.43
CA ALA A 743 -10.26 -32.41 -8.28
C ALA A 743 -11.23 -31.26 -8.59
N TRP A 744 -10.80 -30.23 -9.33
CA TRP A 744 -11.67 -29.13 -9.76
C TRP A 744 -12.76 -29.58 -10.76
N ALA A 745 -12.47 -30.63 -11.54
CA ALA A 745 -13.39 -31.16 -12.54
C ALA A 745 -14.55 -31.98 -11.95
N THR A 746 -14.40 -32.60 -10.78
CA THR A 746 -15.47 -33.44 -10.18
C THR A 746 -16.70 -32.65 -9.75
N PHE A 747 -16.59 -31.32 -9.62
CA PHE A 747 -17.71 -30.42 -9.33
C PHE A 747 -18.70 -30.25 -10.50
N GLY A 748 -18.36 -30.76 -11.69
CA GLY A 748 -19.29 -31.02 -12.80
C GLY A 748 -19.75 -29.81 -13.64
N GLU A 749 -20.22 -30.10 -14.85
CA GLU A 749 -20.78 -29.09 -15.77
C GLU A 749 -22.29 -28.88 -15.60
N GLU A 750 -23.00 -29.77 -14.89
CA GLU A 750 -24.48 -29.70 -14.78
C GLU A 750 -25.00 -28.51 -13.95
N ASN A 751 -24.14 -27.81 -13.20
CA ASN A 751 -24.48 -26.57 -12.50
C ASN A 751 -24.29 -25.28 -13.36
N ILE A 752 -23.98 -25.37 -14.66
CA ILE A 752 -23.55 -24.21 -15.48
C ILE A 752 -24.51 -23.01 -15.47
N SER A 753 -25.83 -23.21 -15.60
CA SER A 753 -26.80 -22.10 -15.58
C SER A 753 -27.07 -21.55 -14.17
N ILE A 754 -26.67 -22.30 -13.14
CA ILE A 754 -27.01 -22.07 -11.72
C ILE A 754 -25.96 -21.19 -11.02
N GLN A 755 -24.74 -21.08 -11.56
CA GLN A 755 -23.62 -20.37 -10.88
C GLN A 755 -23.54 -18.86 -11.19
N ASN A 756 -24.26 -18.34 -12.19
CA ASN A 756 -24.18 -16.93 -12.60
C ASN A 756 -25.08 -15.98 -11.77
N ILE A 757 -25.30 -16.28 -10.48
CA ILE A 757 -26.16 -15.50 -9.58
C ILE A 757 -25.42 -14.22 -9.14
N THR A 758 -25.98 -13.03 -9.36
CA THR A 758 -25.43 -11.74 -8.87
C THR A 758 -26.20 -11.22 -7.65
N LEU A 759 -25.59 -10.33 -6.85
CA LEU A 759 -26.24 -9.71 -5.69
C LEU A 759 -27.56 -9.02 -6.08
N GLY A 760 -27.57 -8.24 -7.17
CA GLY A 760 -28.78 -7.58 -7.69
C GLY A 760 -29.90 -8.55 -8.10
N GLN A 761 -29.57 -9.75 -8.60
CA GLN A 761 -30.57 -10.77 -8.90
C GLN A 761 -31.19 -11.36 -7.62
N VAL A 762 -30.40 -11.54 -6.56
CA VAL A 762 -30.89 -12.04 -5.26
C VAL A 762 -31.78 -11.01 -4.57
N ILE A 763 -31.41 -9.73 -4.62
CA ILE A 763 -32.24 -8.61 -4.12
C ILE A 763 -33.60 -8.60 -4.84
N ASN A 764 -33.58 -8.60 -6.18
CA ASN A 764 -34.81 -8.51 -6.98
C ASN A 764 -35.69 -9.77 -6.85
N GLY A 765 -35.10 -10.96 -6.76
CA GLY A 765 -35.82 -12.23 -6.62
C GLY A 765 -36.12 -12.68 -5.19
N ARG A 766 -35.59 -11.98 -4.17
CA ARG A 766 -35.58 -12.38 -2.74
C ARG A 766 -35.05 -13.81 -2.49
N THR A 767 -34.15 -14.31 -3.35
CA THR A 767 -33.70 -15.72 -3.39
C THR A 767 -32.58 -16.06 -2.38
N TRP A 768 -32.59 -15.45 -1.20
CA TRP A 768 -31.49 -15.48 -0.22
C TRP A 768 -31.01 -16.89 0.15
N ARG A 769 -31.93 -17.77 0.58
CA ARG A 769 -31.63 -19.17 0.96
C ARG A 769 -31.05 -19.99 -0.19
N TYR A 770 -31.46 -19.71 -1.43
CA TYR A 770 -30.91 -20.37 -2.62
C TYR A 770 -29.48 -19.89 -2.90
N ALA A 771 -29.24 -18.58 -2.90
CA ALA A 771 -27.90 -18.01 -3.09
C ALA A 771 -26.92 -18.49 -2.01
N TRP A 772 -27.36 -18.51 -0.74
CA TRP A 772 -26.63 -19.05 0.41
C TRP A 772 -26.12 -20.48 0.19
N SER A 773 -26.97 -21.35 -0.40
CA SER A 773 -26.60 -22.74 -0.71
C SER A 773 -25.57 -22.88 -1.85
N LYS A 774 -25.43 -21.86 -2.70
CA LYS A 774 -24.63 -21.92 -3.96
C LYS A 774 -23.30 -21.16 -3.92
N THR A 775 -23.00 -20.41 -2.85
CA THR A 775 -21.76 -19.60 -2.72
C THR A 775 -20.87 -20.03 -1.55
N GLY A 776 -19.58 -19.71 -1.64
CA GLY A 776 -18.61 -19.86 -0.55
C GLY A 776 -18.74 -18.79 0.55
N THR A 777 -17.91 -18.92 1.56
CA THR A 777 -17.87 -18.13 2.80
C THR A 777 -17.86 -16.61 2.54
N LEU A 778 -17.06 -16.15 1.58
CA LEU A 778 -16.98 -14.73 1.22
C LEU A 778 -18.30 -14.20 0.62
N GLY A 779 -19.02 -15.02 -0.16
CA GLY A 779 -20.33 -14.67 -0.70
C GLY A 779 -21.43 -14.73 0.36
N LYS A 780 -21.35 -15.68 1.31
CA LYS A 780 -22.22 -15.74 2.49
C LYS A 780 -22.08 -14.49 3.35
N GLN A 781 -20.86 -14.08 3.69
CA GLN A 781 -20.59 -12.81 4.38
C GLN A 781 -21.11 -11.60 3.60
N THR A 782 -21.02 -11.60 2.27
CA THR A 782 -21.58 -10.53 1.42
C THR A 782 -23.11 -10.44 1.54
N ILE A 783 -23.81 -11.57 1.53
CA ILE A 783 -25.25 -11.63 1.78
C ILE A 783 -25.57 -11.05 3.17
N LEU A 784 -24.86 -11.50 4.22
CA LEU A 784 -25.11 -11.03 5.58
C LEU A 784 -24.82 -9.54 5.76
N GLN A 785 -23.72 -9.02 5.21
CA GLN A 785 -23.38 -7.60 5.31
C GLN A 785 -24.37 -6.73 4.53
N TYR A 786 -24.86 -7.18 3.37
CA TYR A 786 -25.92 -6.47 2.66
C TYR A 786 -27.21 -6.42 3.49
N LEU A 787 -27.67 -7.57 4.01
CA LEU A 787 -28.88 -7.65 4.84
C LEU A 787 -28.75 -6.82 6.12
N ALA A 788 -27.58 -6.84 6.76
CA ALA A 788 -27.27 -6.04 7.94
C ALA A 788 -27.31 -4.53 7.64
N ASN A 789 -26.77 -4.09 6.50
CA ASN A 789 -26.81 -2.69 6.07
C ASN A 789 -28.22 -2.23 5.65
N VAL A 790 -29.10 -3.15 5.20
CA VAL A 790 -30.52 -2.84 4.96
C VAL A 790 -31.25 -2.63 6.29
N VAL A 791 -31.26 -3.63 7.18
CA VAL A 791 -32.05 -3.52 8.43
C VAL A 791 -31.51 -2.48 9.40
N ASN A 792 -30.19 -2.20 9.39
CA ASN A 792 -29.56 -1.16 10.20
C ASN A 792 -29.25 0.11 9.39
N GLY A 793 -29.90 0.31 8.24
CA GLY A 793 -29.80 1.55 7.47
C GLY A 793 -30.23 2.72 8.34
N LYS A 794 -29.28 3.61 8.65
CA LYS A 794 -29.41 4.67 9.67
C LYS A 794 -30.67 5.52 9.46
N ASP A 795 -31.32 5.87 10.57
CA ASP A 795 -32.34 6.94 10.62
C ASP A 795 -31.86 8.16 9.82
N HIS A 796 -32.80 8.87 9.16
CA HIS A 796 -32.65 9.79 8.01
C HIS A 796 -31.63 10.97 8.07
N VAL A 797 -30.68 10.97 8.99
CA VAL A 797 -29.73 12.06 9.31
C VAL A 797 -28.52 12.14 8.35
N SER A 798 -28.18 11.06 7.65
CA SER A 798 -27.07 11.06 6.65
C SER A 798 -27.62 11.14 5.22
N PRO A 799 -27.50 12.29 4.51
CA PRO A 799 -27.99 12.43 3.14
C PRO A 799 -27.14 11.67 2.09
N ALA A 800 -26.08 10.97 2.51
CA ALA A 800 -25.23 10.15 1.65
C ALA A 800 -25.63 8.66 1.61
N SER A 801 -26.40 8.18 2.60
CA SER A 801 -26.77 6.77 2.73
C SER A 801 -28.03 6.43 1.90
N PRO A 802 -28.12 5.23 1.29
CA PRO A 802 -29.30 4.83 0.53
C PRO A 802 -30.49 4.58 1.47
N SER A 803 -31.59 5.30 1.26
CA SER A 803 -32.85 5.08 1.98
C SER A 803 -33.55 3.80 1.50
N PHE A 804 -33.54 2.75 2.33
CA PHE A 804 -34.28 1.52 2.07
C PHE A 804 -35.76 1.66 2.43
N SER A 805 -36.65 0.95 1.70
CA SER A 805 -38.08 0.97 2.00
C SER A 805 -38.44 0.07 3.20
N PRO A 806 -39.54 0.35 3.92
CA PRO A 806 -40.01 -0.54 5.00
C PRO A 806 -40.26 -1.99 4.57
N GLU A 807 -40.58 -2.22 3.28
CA GLU A 807 -40.71 -3.57 2.72
C GLU A 807 -39.35 -4.26 2.52
N GLN A 808 -38.31 -3.52 2.13
CA GLN A 808 -36.95 -4.05 2.02
C GLN A 808 -36.42 -4.43 3.40
N ASN A 809 -36.65 -3.58 4.41
CA ASN A 809 -36.25 -3.85 5.80
C ASN A 809 -36.94 -5.11 6.35
N ARG A 810 -38.26 -5.26 6.12
CA ARG A 810 -39.00 -6.47 6.52
C ARG A 810 -38.50 -7.72 5.79
N ALA A 811 -38.33 -7.66 4.47
CA ALA A 811 -37.84 -8.81 3.69
C ALA A 811 -36.37 -9.17 4.01
N ALA A 812 -35.57 -8.22 4.50
CA ALA A 812 -34.22 -8.48 4.97
C ALA A 812 -34.19 -9.08 6.38
N LEU A 813 -35.12 -8.68 7.26
CA LEU A 813 -35.33 -9.28 8.57
C LEU A 813 -35.74 -10.76 8.45
N GLU A 814 -36.79 -11.04 7.68
CA GLU A 814 -37.29 -12.40 7.37
C GLU A 814 -36.15 -13.30 6.83
N ALA A 815 -35.26 -12.74 6.00
CA ALA A 815 -34.10 -13.43 5.45
C ALA A 815 -33.01 -13.71 6.51
N LEU A 816 -32.72 -12.76 7.40
CA LEU A 816 -31.77 -12.95 8.50
C LEU A 816 -32.25 -14.02 9.49
N GLU A 817 -33.54 -14.03 9.84
CA GLU A 817 -34.14 -15.04 10.70
C GLU A 817 -34.09 -16.44 10.05
N THR A 818 -34.48 -16.55 8.77
CA THR A 818 -34.37 -17.81 7.99
C THR A 818 -32.92 -18.33 7.93
N LEU A 819 -31.94 -17.44 7.79
CA LEU A 819 -30.52 -17.83 7.79
C LEU A 819 -29.97 -18.14 9.20
N LEU A 820 -30.60 -17.64 10.27
CA LEU A 820 -30.24 -17.99 11.64
C LEU A 820 -30.55 -19.46 11.95
N GLU A 821 -31.66 -19.98 11.41
CA GLU A 821 -32.02 -21.40 11.46
C GLU A 821 -30.98 -22.26 10.72
N GLU A 822 -30.62 -21.88 9.48
CA GLU A 822 -29.62 -22.57 8.65
C GLU A 822 -28.21 -22.61 9.29
N THR A 823 -27.86 -21.67 10.18
CA THR A 823 -26.60 -21.73 10.95
C THR A 823 -26.71 -22.53 12.25
N GLY A 824 -27.90 -22.94 12.66
CA GLY A 824 -28.13 -23.68 13.90
C GLY A 824 -27.85 -25.17 13.81
N ASP A 825 -28.08 -25.79 12.66
CA ASP A 825 -27.95 -27.25 12.48
C ASP A 825 -26.51 -27.63 12.12
N GLN A 826 -25.71 -27.98 13.14
CA GLN A 826 -24.27 -28.26 13.04
C GLN A 826 -23.96 -29.73 13.36
N GLY A 827 -24.68 -30.66 12.73
CA GLY A 827 -24.61 -32.10 13.02
C GLY A 827 -23.95 -32.95 11.93
N TYR A 828 -22.72 -33.42 12.19
CA TYR A 828 -21.97 -34.45 11.43
C TYR A 828 -21.74 -34.23 9.92
N GLY A 829 -20.46 -34.10 9.53
CA GLY A 829 -20.00 -34.20 8.14
C GLY A 829 -19.29 -32.96 7.58
N HIS A 830 -19.33 -31.84 8.29
CA HIS A 830 -18.66 -30.60 7.93
C HIS A 830 -17.15 -30.61 8.22
N SER A 831 -16.37 -29.84 7.46
CA SER A 831 -14.95 -29.63 7.73
C SER A 831 -14.72 -28.69 8.92
N TRP A 832 -13.54 -28.74 9.52
CA TRP A 832 -13.17 -27.83 10.62
C TRP A 832 -13.19 -26.34 10.18
N SER A 833 -12.88 -26.09 8.91
CA SER A 833 -13.03 -24.80 8.22
C SER A 833 -14.50 -24.34 8.12
N ASP A 834 -15.42 -25.22 7.75
CA ASP A 834 -16.86 -24.89 7.69
C ASP A 834 -17.40 -24.49 9.07
N LEU A 835 -16.99 -25.17 10.13
CA LEU A 835 -17.41 -24.86 11.50
C LEU A 835 -16.88 -23.50 11.97
N LYS A 836 -15.61 -23.17 11.69
CA LYS A 836 -15.03 -21.82 11.91
C LYS A 836 -15.84 -20.74 11.19
N ALA A 837 -16.18 -20.97 9.91
CA ALA A 837 -16.94 -20.03 9.09
C ALA A 837 -18.40 -19.89 9.56
N SER A 838 -19.06 -20.99 9.90
CA SER A 838 -20.45 -21.01 10.40
C SER A 838 -20.62 -20.18 11.69
N ALA A 839 -19.67 -20.29 12.62
CA ALA A 839 -19.67 -19.51 13.86
C ALA A 839 -19.68 -17.99 13.61
N ILE A 840 -18.86 -17.47 12.69
CA ILE A 840 -18.89 -16.04 12.36
C ILE A 840 -20.16 -15.65 11.57
N HIS A 841 -20.66 -16.48 10.66
CA HIS A 841 -21.94 -16.23 10.00
C HIS A 841 -23.07 -16.05 11.03
N ARG A 842 -23.15 -16.93 12.03
CA ARG A 842 -24.14 -16.83 13.12
C ARG A 842 -23.97 -15.54 13.93
N VAL A 843 -22.74 -15.16 14.27
CA VAL A 843 -22.45 -13.91 15.00
C VAL A 843 -22.83 -12.66 14.18
N MET A 844 -22.60 -12.64 12.87
CA MET A 844 -23.03 -11.55 11.99
C MET A 844 -24.56 -11.42 11.94
N ILE A 845 -25.28 -12.54 11.77
CA ILE A 845 -26.76 -12.54 11.77
C ILE A 845 -27.29 -12.03 13.11
N LEU A 846 -26.83 -12.62 14.22
CA LEU A 846 -27.27 -12.22 15.56
C LEU A 846 -26.94 -10.74 15.86
N SER A 847 -25.83 -10.21 15.34
CA SER A 847 -25.49 -8.79 15.50
C SER A 847 -26.44 -7.88 14.72
N ALA A 848 -26.79 -8.24 13.48
CA ALA A 848 -27.70 -7.46 12.65
C ALA A 848 -29.12 -7.41 13.28
N LEU A 849 -29.59 -8.54 13.79
CA LEU A 849 -30.86 -8.66 14.52
C LEU A 849 -30.82 -7.91 15.86
N THR A 850 -29.73 -8.02 16.63
CA THR A 850 -29.55 -7.29 17.90
C THR A 850 -29.69 -5.78 17.70
N LEU A 851 -29.02 -5.23 16.68
CA LEU A 851 -29.03 -3.79 16.40
C LEU A 851 -30.40 -3.32 15.89
N TYR A 852 -31.01 -4.03 14.94
CA TYR A 852 -32.37 -3.73 14.44
C TYR A 852 -33.43 -3.74 15.55
N HIS A 853 -33.29 -4.64 16.52
CA HIS A 853 -34.20 -4.72 17.67
C HIS A 853 -33.78 -3.83 18.86
N THR A 854 -32.73 -3.02 18.76
CA THR A 854 -32.37 -2.06 19.82
C THR A 854 -33.05 -0.71 19.58
N PRO A 855 -33.88 -0.17 20.51
CA PRO A 855 -34.56 1.13 20.34
C PRO A 855 -33.65 2.38 20.36
N THR A 856 -32.36 2.24 20.06
CA THR A 856 -31.34 3.28 20.16
C THR A 856 -30.10 2.92 19.33
N SER A 857 -29.74 3.76 18.36
CA SER A 857 -28.59 3.56 17.47
C SER A 857 -27.23 3.85 18.14
N HIS A 858 -27.15 4.91 18.97
CA HIS A 858 -25.88 5.42 19.53
C HIS A 858 -25.41 4.70 20.82
N ILE A 859 -25.40 3.37 20.81
CA ILE A 859 -25.11 2.52 21.99
C ILE A 859 -23.69 2.79 22.56
N VAL A 860 -22.66 2.87 21.70
CA VAL A 860 -21.27 3.09 22.14
C VAL A 860 -21.06 4.50 22.71
N PRO A 861 -21.49 5.60 22.03
CA PRO A 861 -21.48 6.94 22.62
C PRO A 861 -22.22 7.06 23.96
N LEU A 862 -23.32 6.33 24.16
CA LEU A 862 -24.04 6.31 25.44
C LEU A 862 -23.22 5.66 26.56
N ALA A 863 -22.58 4.51 26.30
CA ALA A 863 -21.69 3.88 27.27
C ALA A 863 -20.52 4.80 27.63
N ILE A 864 -19.94 5.51 26.65
CA ILE A 864 -18.87 6.50 26.85
C ILE A 864 -19.36 7.67 27.71
N LYS A 865 -20.54 8.23 27.43
CA LYS A 865 -21.15 9.30 28.26
C LYS A 865 -21.34 8.87 29.71
N VAL A 866 -21.70 7.61 29.96
CA VAL A 866 -21.86 7.09 31.33
C VAL A 866 -20.52 6.89 32.02
N ILE A 867 -19.48 6.43 31.30
CA ILE A 867 -18.13 6.29 31.86
C ILE A 867 -17.56 7.63 32.35
N TYR A 868 -17.81 8.71 31.61
CA TYR A 868 -17.28 10.05 31.91
C TYR A 868 -18.27 10.98 32.63
N GLY A 869 -19.31 10.44 33.27
CA GLY A 869 -20.31 11.24 34.01
C GLY A 869 -21.20 12.17 33.16
N LYS A 870 -20.93 12.34 31.86
CA LYS A 870 -21.62 13.23 30.91
C LYS A 870 -23.03 12.78 30.50
N MET A 871 -23.70 11.95 31.31
CA MET A 871 -25.03 11.40 31.05
C MET A 871 -26.05 11.97 32.04
N ASN A 872 -26.62 13.13 31.68
CA ASN A 872 -27.61 13.85 32.49
C ASN A 872 -29.00 13.19 32.50
N ASP A 873 -29.87 13.63 33.40
CA ASP A 873 -31.21 13.05 33.58
C ASP A 873 -32.12 13.20 32.36
N ASP A 874 -31.96 14.27 31.56
CA ASP A 874 -32.68 14.42 30.28
C ASP A 874 -32.27 13.35 29.27
N SER A 875 -30.96 13.09 29.13
CA SER A 875 -30.42 12.03 28.26
C SER A 875 -30.87 10.64 28.74
N TRP A 876 -30.91 10.41 30.05
CA TRP A 876 -31.47 9.18 30.61
C TRP A 876 -32.95 9.04 30.31
N THR A 877 -33.75 10.09 30.54
CA THR A 877 -35.20 10.10 30.30
C THR A 877 -35.52 9.81 28.83
N LEU A 878 -34.88 10.52 27.90
CA LEU A 878 -35.02 10.28 26.46
C LEU A 878 -34.66 8.84 26.04
N THR A 879 -33.62 8.26 26.67
CA THR A 879 -33.21 6.87 26.39
C THR A 879 -34.22 5.88 26.97
N ILE A 880 -34.65 6.09 28.22
CA ILE A 880 -35.64 5.26 28.92
C ILE A 880 -36.98 5.27 28.18
N ASP A 881 -37.44 6.42 27.68
CA ASP A 881 -38.73 6.53 27.01
C ASP A 881 -38.76 5.88 25.62
N ARG A 882 -37.66 5.91 24.86
CA ARG A 882 -37.50 5.10 23.63
C ARG A 882 -37.54 3.59 23.91
N TRP A 883 -36.93 3.16 25.02
CA TRP A 883 -36.98 1.75 25.44
C TRP A 883 -38.35 1.35 26.04
N ARG A 884 -39.13 2.29 26.58
CA ARG A 884 -40.52 2.09 26.99
C ARG A 884 -41.43 1.92 25.78
N SER A 885 -41.39 2.85 24.81
CA SER A 885 -42.26 2.81 23.62
C SER A 885 -42.06 1.54 22.80
N SER A 886 -40.83 1.03 22.73
CA SER A 886 -40.45 -0.16 21.96
C SER A 886 -40.07 -1.35 22.85
N SER A 887 -40.72 -1.53 24.01
CA SER A 887 -40.22 -2.45 25.04
C SER A 887 -40.16 -3.93 24.62
N CYS A 888 -41.10 -4.41 23.78
CA CYS A 888 -41.03 -5.77 23.22
C CYS A 888 -39.84 -5.92 22.26
N GLN A 889 -39.62 -4.92 21.38
CA GLN A 889 -38.49 -4.87 20.45
C GLN A 889 -37.16 -4.94 21.21
N GLY A 890 -36.99 -4.10 22.24
CA GLY A 890 -35.78 -4.10 23.07
C GLY A 890 -35.51 -5.43 23.79
N ARG A 891 -36.55 -6.16 24.22
CA ARG A 891 -36.39 -7.51 24.79
C ARG A 891 -35.94 -8.53 23.75
N THR A 892 -36.46 -8.45 22.51
CA THR A 892 -35.96 -9.25 21.38
C THR A 892 -34.50 -8.91 21.04
N GLY A 893 -34.09 -7.64 21.10
CA GLY A 893 -32.68 -7.23 20.93
C GLY A 893 -31.77 -7.87 21.99
N VAL A 894 -32.21 -7.91 23.24
CA VAL A 894 -31.48 -8.55 24.35
C VAL A 894 -31.42 -10.08 24.21
N LEU A 895 -32.44 -10.74 23.66
CA LEU A 895 -32.41 -12.16 23.32
C LEU A 895 -31.30 -12.48 22.30
N TYR A 896 -31.24 -11.71 21.20
CA TYR A 896 -30.22 -11.89 20.17
C TYR A 896 -28.81 -11.52 20.68
N ALA A 897 -28.69 -10.47 21.51
CA ALA A 897 -27.43 -10.09 22.14
C ALA A 897 -26.90 -11.20 23.06
N SER A 898 -27.79 -11.82 23.86
CA SER A 898 -27.46 -12.96 24.72
C SER A 898 -27.01 -14.17 23.91
N ASN A 899 -27.71 -14.46 22.80
CA ASN A 899 -27.32 -15.54 21.88
C ASN A 899 -25.97 -15.26 21.20
N LEU A 900 -25.65 -14.00 20.88
CA LEU A 900 -24.35 -13.62 20.31
C LEU A 900 -23.23 -13.84 21.33
N PHE A 901 -23.41 -13.33 22.56
CA PHE A 901 -22.47 -13.52 23.66
C PHE A 901 -22.19 -15.01 23.91
N GLU A 902 -23.25 -15.84 24.00
CA GLU A 902 -23.10 -17.29 24.16
C GLU A 902 -22.47 -17.97 22.94
N THR A 903 -22.74 -17.50 21.71
CA THR A 903 -22.09 -18.04 20.50
C THR A 903 -20.59 -17.76 20.51
N VAL A 904 -20.16 -16.54 20.85
CA VAL A 904 -18.74 -16.17 20.93
C VAL A 904 -18.03 -16.82 22.12
N ARG A 905 -18.74 -17.10 23.23
CA ARG A 905 -18.18 -17.81 24.38
C ARG A 905 -18.07 -19.33 24.18
N SER A 906 -18.93 -19.91 23.35
CA SER A 906 -18.98 -21.37 23.11
C SER A 906 -18.19 -21.83 21.89
N ALA A 907 -17.96 -20.97 20.90
CA ALA A 907 -17.20 -21.26 19.68
C ALA A 907 -15.89 -20.46 19.60
N ARG A 908 -14.86 -21.02 18.95
CA ARG A 908 -13.57 -20.33 18.70
C ARG A 908 -13.72 -19.29 17.57
N CYS A 909 -14.45 -18.21 17.82
CA CYS A 909 -14.59 -17.09 16.90
C CYS A 909 -13.29 -16.26 16.85
N ILE A 910 -12.64 -16.23 15.69
CA ILE A 910 -11.33 -15.56 15.50
C ILE A 910 -11.36 -14.49 14.37
N HIS A 911 -12.55 -14.11 13.91
CA HIS A 911 -12.75 -13.14 12.84
C HIS A 911 -12.51 -11.70 13.31
N PHE A 912 -11.98 -10.84 12.44
CA PHE A 912 -11.62 -9.45 12.78
C PHE A 912 -12.81 -8.61 13.25
N MET A 913 -14.03 -8.91 12.78
CA MET A 913 -15.25 -8.23 13.24
C MET A 913 -15.71 -8.66 14.65
N THR A 914 -15.35 -9.88 15.10
CA THR A 914 -15.94 -10.47 16.33
C THR A 914 -15.86 -9.56 17.56
N PRO A 915 -14.74 -8.87 17.87
CA PRO A 915 -14.68 -7.95 19.00
C PRO A 915 -15.67 -6.78 18.91
N VAL A 916 -15.89 -6.22 17.72
CA VAL A 916 -16.83 -5.11 17.49
C VAL A 916 -18.27 -5.57 17.72
N LEU A 917 -18.64 -6.71 17.14
CA LEU A 917 -20.00 -7.25 17.22
C LEU A 917 -20.32 -7.73 18.64
N LEU A 918 -19.34 -8.33 19.34
CA LEU A 918 -19.44 -8.68 20.75
C LEU A 918 -19.63 -7.43 21.63
N LEU A 919 -18.86 -6.36 21.42
CA LEU A 919 -19.03 -5.12 22.18
C LEU A 919 -20.45 -4.56 22.00
N LYS A 920 -20.93 -4.44 20.76
CA LYS A 920 -22.28 -3.90 20.49
C LYS A 920 -23.36 -4.73 21.21
N ALA A 921 -23.26 -6.06 21.23
CA ALA A 921 -24.17 -6.93 21.98
C ALA A 921 -24.06 -6.79 23.52
N VAL A 922 -22.85 -6.76 24.07
CA VAL A 922 -22.60 -6.61 25.52
C VAL A 922 -23.17 -5.29 26.03
N LEU A 923 -23.00 -4.20 25.28
CA LEU A 923 -23.55 -2.90 25.63
C LEU A 923 -25.09 -2.85 25.54
N VAL A 924 -25.73 -3.61 24.64
CA VAL A 924 -27.20 -3.76 24.61
C VAL A 924 -27.73 -4.47 25.86
N MET A 925 -27.08 -5.56 26.28
CA MET A 925 -27.45 -6.28 27.52
C MET A 925 -27.25 -5.40 28.77
N TRP A 926 -26.15 -4.65 28.82
CA TRP A 926 -25.87 -3.68 29.89
C TRP A 926 -26.91 -2.54 29.92
N LEU A 927 -27.16 -1.90 28.78
CA LEU A 927 -28.06 -0.75 28.65
C LEU A 927 -29.50 -1.10 29.09
N TYR A 928 -30.00 -2.26 28.65
CA TYR A 928 -31.29 -2.76 29.10
C TYR A 928 -31.35 -2.95 30.62
N SER A 929 -30.31 -3.53 31.23
CA SER A 929 -30.30 -3.75 32.68
C SER A 929 -30.11 -2.48 33.51
N ILE A 930 -29.35 -1.47 33.05
CA ILE A 930 -29.19 -0.22 33.81
C ILE A 930 -30.45 0.65 33.70
N ILE A 931 -31.16 0.61 32.57
CA ILE A 931 -32.52 1.17 32.43
C ILE A 931 -33.47 0.53 33.45
N HIS A 932 -33.50 -0.81 33.53
CA HIS A 932 -34.33 -1.53 34.51
C HIS A 932 -33.98 -1.16 35.96
N ASP A 933 -32.70 -0.99 36.30
CA ASP A 933 -32.25 -0.65 37.66
C ASP A 933 -32.64 0.78 38.07
N ARG A 934 -32.48 1.75 37.16
CA ARG A 934 -32.92 3.14 37.34
C ARG A 934 -34.43 3.23 37.53
N LEU A 935 -35.21 2.48 36.75
CA LEU A 935 -36.67 2.37 36.91
C LEU A 935 -37.12 1.73 38.25
N ARG A 936 -36.21 1.08 38.98
CA ARG A 936 -36.53 0.32 40.22
C ARG A 936 -36.24 1.07 41.52
N HIS A 937 -35.60 2.24 41.45
CA HIS A 937 -35.24 3.06 42.61
C HIS A 937 -36.49 3.66 43.28
N GLY A 938 -37.12 2.90 44.19
CA GLY A 938 -38.23 3.40 45.02
C GLY A 938 -39.18 2.36 45.61
N ARG A 939 -39.20 1.11 45.15
CA ARG A 939 -40.12 0.07 45.68
C ARG A 939 -39.44 -1.29 45.88
N GLY A 940 -39.48 -1.81 47.11
CA GLY A 940 -39.20 -3.22 47.40
C GLY A 940 -40.47 -4.06 47.20
N TYR A 941 -40.35 -5.25 46.60
CA TYR A 941 -41.47 -6.16 46.35
C TYR A 941 -41.10 -7.62 46.65
N GLN A 942 -42.07 -8.38 47.17
CA GLN A 942 -41.89 -9.72 47.75
C GLN A 942 -42.58 -10.83 46.91
N LEU A 943 -42.52 -10.74 45.57
CA LEU A 943 -43.16 -11.69 44.66
C LEU A 943 -42.14 -12.62 43.99
N GLU A 944 -42.53 -13.88 43.78
CA GLU A 944 -41.74 -14.88 43.05
C GLU A 944 -41.79 -14.61 41.55
N ILE A 945 -40.85 -13.79 41.07
CA ILE A 945 -40.71 -13.48 39.64
C ILE A 945 -40.21 -14.74 38.90
N PRO A 946 -40.93 -15.25 37.87
CA PRO A 946 -40.50 -16.43 37.12
C PRO A 946 -39.16 -16.17 36.42
N SER A 947 -38.30 -17.18 36.27
CA SER A 947 -36.99 -16.99 35.62
C SER A 947 -36.95 -17.49 34.18
N VAL A 948 -36.49 -16.64 33.28
CA VAL A 948 -36.17 -16.99 31.89
C VAL A 948 -34.66 -17.24 31.77
N VAL A 949 -34.27 -18.21 30.93
CA VAL A 949 -32.86 -18.50 30.63
C VAL A 949 -32.61 -18.13 29.17
N LEU A 950 -31.64 -17.26 28.93
CA LEU A 950 -31.22 -16.87 27.57
C LEU A 950 -29.89 -17.59 27.25
N ASP A 951 -30.01 -18.79 26.66
CA ASP A 951 -28.90 -19.61 26.16
C ASP A 951 -29.02 -19.83 24.63
N LEU A 952 -28.16 -20.65 24.04
CA LEU A 952 -28.18 -20.98 22.60
C LEU A 952 -29.48 -21.66 22.10
N LYS A 953 -30.34 -22.14 23.00
CA LYS A 953 -31.63 -22.79 22.69
C LYS A 953 -32.82 -21.87 22.98
N SER A 954 -32.58 -20.71 23.57
CA SER A 954 -33.63 -19.79 24.05
C SER A 954 -34.47 -19.15 22.95
N LEU A 955 -34.00 -19.11 21.70
CA LEU A 955 -34.59 -18.32 20.61
C LEU A 955 -36.11 -18.50 20.45
N ASP A 956 -36.62 -19.73 20.46
CA ASP A 956 -38.05 -20.01 20.18
C ASP A 956 -38.87 -20.46 21.41
N THR A 957 -38.29 -20.48 22.62
CA THR A 957 -38.97 -21.13 23.76
C THR A 957 -40.22 -20.39 24.23
N PRO A 958 -41.25 -21.09 24.75
CA PRO A 958 -42.45 -20.46 25.32
C PRO A 958 -42.13 -19.46 26.45
N ALA A 959 -41.13 -19.76 27.29
CA ALA A 959 -40.69 -18.86 28.36
C ALA A 959 -40.06 -17.57 27.81
N THR A 960 -39.27 -17.68 26.74
CA THR A 960 -38.70 -16.51 26.03
C THR A 960 -39.80 -15.65 25.41
N LYS A 961 -40.76 -16.28 24.71
CA LYS A 961 -41.90 -15.59 24.10
C LYS A 961 -42.76 -14.87 25.13
N GLN A 962 -43.04 -15.51 26.27
CA GLN A 962 -43.77 -14.91 27.39
C GLN A 962 -43.00 -13.75 28.03
N TRP A 963 -41.67 -13.84 28.17
CA TRP A 963 -40.83 -12.74 28.64
C TRP A 963 -40.77 -11.58 27.63
N ILE A 964 -40.67 -11.84 26.33
CA ILE A 964 -40.71 -10.80 25.30
C ILE A 964 -42.06 -10.06 25.31
N ALA A 965 -43.17 -10.75 25.52
CA ALA A 965 -44.47 -10.12 25.68
C ALA A 965 -44.58 -9.30 26.99
N ASN A 966 -44.29 -9.92 28.14
CA ASN A 966 -44.69 -9.37 29.45
C ASN A 966 -43.55 -8.72 30.26
N GLY A 967 -42.28 -8.90 29.88
CA GLY A 967 -41.09 -8.33 30.53
C GLY A 967 -40.75 -8.81 31.96
N SER A 968 -41.74 -9.29 32.72
CA SER A 968 -41.62 -9.71 34.13
C SER A 968 -40.92 -11.06 34.26
N SER A 969 -39.59 -11.09 34.19
CA SER A 969 -38.81 -12.29 34.47
C SER A 969 -37.44 -12.01 35.09
N CYS A 970 -36.96 -12.94 35.92
CA CYS A 970 -35.58 -13.00 36.39
C CYS A 970 -34.71 -13.59 35.28
N ILE A 971 -33.88 -12.75 34.63
CA ILE A 971 -33.14 -13.12 33.42
C ILE A 971 -31.81 -13.78 33.79
N LYS A 972 -31.64 -15.03 33.40
CA LYS A 972 -30.44 -15.84 33.67
C LYS A 972 -29.66 -16.07 32.37
N LEU A 973 -28.35 -15.92 32.41
CA LEU A 973 -27.43 -16.42 31.38
C LEU A 973 -26.65 -17.59 31.98
N PRO A 974 -26.12 -18.56 31.19
CA PRO A 974 -25.33 -19.65 31.75
C PRO A 974 -24.10 -19.14 32.52
N GLY A 975 -24.11 -19.26 33.86
CA GLY A 975 -23.07 -18.72 34.74
C GLY A 975 -23.33 -17.31 35.31
N ILE A 976 -24.41 -16.62 34.92
CA ILE A 976 -24.79 -15.28 35.44
C ILE A 976 -26.22 -15.36 36.01
N SER A 977 -26.33 -15.16 37.32
CA SER A 977 -27.51 -15.55 38.13
C SER A 977 -28.78 -14.73 37.90
N ASN A 978 -28.66 -13.41 37.73
CA ASN A 978 -29.75 -12.51 37.36
C ASN A 978 -29.17 -11.23 36.72
N LEU A 979 -29.19 -11.15 35.38
CA LEU A 979 -28.67 -10.03 34.61
C LEU A 979 -29.23 -8.67 35.10
N LEU A 980 -30.50 -8.63 35.50
CA LEU A 980 -31.22 -7.42 35.95
C LEU A 980 -30.84 -6.92 37.35
N SER A 981 -29.84 -7.53 38.00
CA SER A 981 -29.28 -7.08 39.28
C SER A 981 -27.90 -6.47 39.09
N ARG A 982 -27.51 -5.49 39.92
CA ARG A 982 -26.15 -4.90 39.88
C ARG A 982 -25.04 -5.96 39.91
N GLN A 983 -25.17 -6.98 40.77
CA GLN A 983 -24.22 -8.10 40.84
C GLN A 983 -24.17 -8.91 39.53
N GLY A 984 -25.33 -9.12 38.88
CA GLY A 984 -25.40 -9.78 37.57
C GLY A 984 -24.86 -8.93 36.41
N ARG A 985 -25.09 -7.61 36.41
CA ARG A 985 -24.43 -6.69 35.46
C ARG A 985 -22.92 -6.73 35.61
N CYS A 986 -22.40 -6.56 36.83
CA CYS A 986 -20.98 -6.60 37.12
C CYS A 986 -20.38 -7.94 36.66
N LYS A 987 -21.05 -9.07 36.97
CA LYS A 987 -20.59 -10.39 36.53
C LYS A 987 -20.65 -10.58 35.02
N MET A 988 -21.67 -10.04 34.34
CA MET A 988 -21.75 -10.05 32.88
C MET A 988 -20.60 -9.24 32.25
N LEU A 989 -20.25 -8.09 32.82
CA LEU A 989 -19.10 -7.29 32.37
C LEU A 989 -17.76 -7.98 32.66
N GLU A 990 -17.57 -8.62 33.82
CA GLU A 990 -16.39 -9.47 34.10
C GLU A 990 -16.20 -10.57 33.04
N GLU A 991 -17.24 -11.38 32.81
CA GLU A 991 -17.18 -12.47 31.82
C GLU A 991 -16.96 -11.91 30.40
N SER A 992 -17.57 -10.77 30.07
CA SER A 992 -17.35 -10.08 28.79
C SER A 992 -15.92 -9.60 28.62
N VAL A 993 -15.29 -9.09 29.68
CA VAL A 993 -13.87 -8.70 29.67
C VAL A 993 -12.97 -9.94 29.51
N VAL A 994 -13.29 -11.07 30.15
CA VAL A 994 -12.57 -12.34 29.98
C VAL A 994 -12.69 -12.88 28.55
N VAL A 995 -13.90 -12.90 27.98
CA VAL A 995 -14.14 -13.30 26.58
C VAL A 995 -13.43 -12.34 25.62
N MET A 996 -13.51 -11.03 25.82
CA MET A 996 -12.83 -10.06 24.97
C MET A 996 -11.30 -10.23 25.02
N ARG A 997 -10.72 -10.52 26.20
CA ARG A 997 -9.29 -10.84 26.37
C ARG A 997 -8.88 -12.23 25.84
N SER A 998 -9.82 -13.10 25.46
CA SER A 998 -9.52 -14.36 24.75
C SER A 998 -9.50 -14.19 23.22
N LEU A 999 -10.16 -13.15 22.69
CA LEU A 999 -10.12 -12.74 21.26
C LEU A 999 -8.78 -12.06 20.89
N ARG A 1000 -7.65 -12.67 21.25
CA ARG A 1000 -6.30 -12.08 21.18
C ARG A 1000 -5.82 -11.71 19.77
N ALA A 1001 -6.37 -12.33 18.73
CA ALA A 1001 -5.91 -12.19 17.36
C ALA A 1001 -5.94 -10.74 16.83
N TRP A 1002 -6.90 -9.93 17.29
CA TRP A 1002 -7.13 -8.58 16.77
C TRP A 1002 -7.08 -7.60 17.93
N GLY A 1003 -6.01 -6.80 18.01
CA GLY A 1003 -5.71 -5.98 19.19
C GLY A 1003 -6.80 -4.96 19.55
N ILE A 1004 -7.73 -4.67 18.64
CA ILE A 1004 -8.97 -3.93 18.92
C ILE A 1004 -9.80 -4.56 20.07
N SER A 1005 -9.70 -5.88 20.29
CA SER A 1005 -10.28 -6.56 21.45
C SER A 1005 -9.70 -6.07 22.78
N SER A 1006 -8.40 -5.78 22.83
CA SER A 1006 -7.76 -5.21 24.03
C SER A 1006 -8.28 -3.80 24.35
N MET A 1007 -8.56 -2.98 23.32
CA MET A 1007 -9.20 -1.67 23.52
C MET A 1007 -10.61 -1.81 24.09
N TYR A 1008 -11.43 -2.71 23.52
CA TYR A 1008 -12.79 -2.94 23.99
C TYR A 1008 -12.84 -3.63 25.36
N ALA A 1009 -11.84 -4.44 25.71
CA ALA A 1009 -11.69 -4.96 27.06
C ALA A 1009 -11.39 -3.84 28.08
N GLN A 1010 -10.65 -2.80 27.71
CA GLN A 1010 -10.44 -1.61 28.56
C GLN A 1010 -11.70 -0.76 28.70
N LEU A 1011 -12.48 -0.60 27.61
CA LEU A 1011 -13.79 0.09 27.65
C LEU A 1011 -14.76 -0.62 28.61
N LEU A 1012 -14.87 -1.95 28.52
CA LEU A 1012 -15.73 -2.76 29.38
C LEU A 1012 -15.23 -2.80 30.84
N GLU A 1013 -13.92 -2.81 31.08
CA GLU A 1013 -13.35 -2.71 32.44
C GLU A 1013 -13.67 -1.35 33.08
N ARG A 1014 -13.55 -0.24 32.33
CA ARG A 1014 -13.95 1.10 32.82
C ARG A 1014 -15.45 1.18 33.11
N LEU A 1015 -16.28 0.62 32.24
CA LEU A 1015 -17.73 0.52 32.46
C LEU A 1015 -18.06 -0.29 33.73
N ARG A 1016 -17.30 -1.36 34.01
CA ARG A 1016 -17.42 -2.16 35.23
C ARG A 1016 -17.00 -1.39 36.49
N LEU A 1017 -15.94 -0.58 36.42
CA LEU A 1017 -15.51 0.27 37.55
C LEU A 1017 -16.56 1.35 37.88
N VAL A 1018 -17.18 1.94 36.87
CA VAL A 1018 -18.28 2.93 37.04
C VAL A 1018 -19.51 2.29 37.69
N GLU A 1019 -19.76 1.00 37.45
CA GLU A 1019 -20.80 0.23 38.16
C GLU A 1019 -20.43 -0.10 39.61
N ASP A 1020 -19.15 -0.09 40.00
CA ASP A 1020 -18.67 -0.34 41.38
C ASP A 1020 -18.69 0.91 42.29
N MET A 1021 -18.46 2.10 41.72
CA MET A 1021 -18.38 3.39 42.43
C MET A 1021 -19.70 3.84 43.09
N GLN A 1022 -19.61 4.72 44.10
CA GLN A 1022 -20.77 5.42 44.66
C GLN A 1022 -21.15 6.65 43.81
N PRO A 1023 -22.45 7.03 43.75
CA PRO A 1023 -22.89 8.23 43.01
C PRO A 1023 -22.22 9.54 43.44
N ALA A 1024 -21.72 9.63 44.67
CA ALA A 1024 -21.01 10.80 45.18
C ALA A 1024 -19.56 10.93 44.66
N GLU A 1025 -18.95 9.82 44.20
CA GLU A 1025 -17.57 9.77 43.72
C GLU A 1025 -17.49 10.10 42.21
N LEU A 1026 -18.55 9.76 41.47
CA LEU A 1026 -18.75 10.09 40.04
C LEU A 1026 -18.94 11.60 39.78
N ALA A 1027 -19.15 12.42 40.81
CA ALA A 1027 -19.23 13.88 40.71
C ALA A 1027 -17.88 14.58 40.98
N THR A 1028 -16.80 13.82 41.15
CA THR A 1028 -15.43 14.31 41.41
C THR A 1028 -14.41 13.88 40.35
N ILE A 1029 -14.89 13.32 39.23
CA ILE A 1029 -14.15 13.04 38.00
C ILE A 1029 -14.67 14.04 36.94
#